data_AF-A0AA95KK99-F1
#
_entry.id   AF-A0AA95KK99-F1
#
_cell.length_a   1.000
_cell.length_b   1.000
_cell.length_c   1.000
_cell.angle_alpha   90.00
_cell.angle_beta   90.00
_cell.angle_gamma   90.00
#
_symmetry.space_group_name_H-M   'P 1'
#
loop_
_entity.id
_entity.type
_entity.pdbx_description
1 polymer ?
#
loop_
_entity_poly.entity_id
_entity_poly.type
_entity_poly.pdbx_seq_one_letter_code
_entity_poly.pdbx_strand_id
1 'polypeptide(L)'
;MGEHKRERAGVLLRRMQKVFAPGSALQFGQGKWYPGEPFPRWALGCFWRPDGVPVWKDPALVADDQKDYGYNDTHAKVFAETVCAKLALNKKYLVPGYEDRLYYLWKEANQPANVDWLTLNLRDSKHRNDLVMALQRGLDVPTGYALPLRWDDAEKGWASAPWEFRRQEMYLIPGNSPMGFRLPLDSLAWTAEDEREVEAQPCPFEDRPALADFHGEVEQRYSAYVAPPEPTLQHADATKTMVKEWREVPRTTLCVQAREGRLYVFLPPLHFLEHYLDLVATIETTAAELQMPMLLEGYEPPSDPRLKSFKVTPDPGVIEVNIHPATTWKELVQNTEILYEEARLSRLGAEKFMLDGRHTGTGGGNHVTLGAATPSDSPFLRQPDVLRSLLTFWQHHPALSYLFSGMFLGPTSQAPRVDEARDESLYELEIAFQQMPSGHNDQPWLVDRLLRNLLIDITGNTHRAEFCIDKLYSPDSFSGRQGLLEFRGFEMPPHARMSLVQMLLIRTLMVRFWNTPYAHRLVRWGTALHDRFMLPHYVWEDMKDVCADLQAAGYPFQLEWLAPFHEFRFPVYGRVQYCGIELELRAALEPWNVLGEELSSQGTARFVDSSLERVQVKINGLTDSRYVVACNGRRVPMKATGVKGEYVAGVRFRAWQPPSALHPTIGIHAPLVFDIIDTWNGRSVGGCTYHVSHPGGRNSEIFPVNAYEAESRRFSRFREEHTPGVIEPKFLSEATRAFYEHGAKPQPMSPPPEEVNADYPYTLDLRRS
;
A
#
# COMPACT_ATOMS: atom_id res chain seq x y z
N MET A 1 18.01 0.73 -3.85
CA MET A 1 17.23 1.18 -2.67
C MET A 1 17.78 2.54 -2.25
N GLY A 2 16.96 3.45 -1.70
CA GLY A 2 17.53 4.66 -1.08
C GLY A 2 18.28 4.26 0.19
N GLU A 3 19.57 4.58 0.27
CA GLU A 3 20.48 4.16 1.35
C GLU A 3 19.92 4.46 2.75
N HIS A 4 19.16 5.56 2.88
CA HIS A 4 18.62 6.05 4.14
C HIS A 4 17.20 5.57 4.47
N LYS A 5 16.54 4.74 3.65
CA LYS A 5 15.12 4.39 3.89
C LYS A 5 14.91 3.61 5.18
N ARG A 6 15.71 2.56 5.39
CA ARG A 6 15.63 1.74 6.60
C ARG A 6 15.95 2.57 7.84
N GLU A 7 16.98 3.41 7.77
CA GLU A 7 17.34 4.37 8.82
C GLU A 7 16.14 5.28 9.17
N ARG A 8 15.53 5.92 8.16
CA ARG A 8 14.39 6.84 8.38
C ARG A 8 13.17 6.12 8.94
N ALA A 9 12.89 4.90 8.49
CA ALA A 9 11.84 4.05 9.03
C ALA A 9 12.09 3.71 10.51
N GLY A 10 13.33 3.37 10.88
CA GLY A 10 13.73 3.11 12.27
C GLY A 10 13.62 4.34 13.18
N VAL A 11 13.99 5.53 12.68
CA VAL A 11 13.79 6.79 13.40
C VAL A 11 12.30 7.05 13.64
N LEU A 12 11.46 6.91 12.60
CA LEU A 12 10.02 7.10 12.73
C LEU A 12 9.40 6.11 13.72
N LEU A 13 9.77 4.83 13.65
CA LEU A 13 9.31 3.78 14.56
C LEU A 13 9.58 4.17 16.02
N ARG A 14 10.83 4.51 16.37
CA ARG A 14 11.22 4.87 17.75
C ARG A 14 10.53 6.15 18.23
N ARG A 15 10.27 7.12 17.34
CA ARG A 15 9.55 8.35 17.69
C ARG A 15 8.06 8.08 17.95
N MET A 16 7.41 7.35 17.06
CA MET A 16 6.02 6.92 17.24
C MET A 16 5.85 6.06 18.49
N GLN A 17 6.79 5.16 18.77
CA GLN A 17 6.79 4.32 19.97
C GLN A 17 6.71 5.16 21.24
N LYS A 18 7.55 6.19 21.36
CA LYS A 18 7.60 7.06 22.55
C LYS A 18 6.28 7.78 22.82
N VAL A 19 5.52 8.09 21.78
CA VAL A 19 4.27 8.84 21.89
C VAL A 19 3.06 7.93 22.06
N PHE A 20 2.97 6.86 21.26
CA PHE A 20 1.79 5.99 21.24
C PHE A 20 1.86 4.82 22.21
N ALA A 21 3.05 4.29 22.46
CA ALA A 21 3.21 2.95 23.03
C ALA A 21 4.47 2.85 23.91
N PRO A 22 4.59 3.63 25.00
CA PRO A 22 5.66 3.41 25.97
C PRO A 22 5.53 2.00 26.57
N GLY A 23 6.65 1.26 26.67
CA GLY A 23 6.67 -0.11 27.17
C GLY A 23 6.26 -1.19 26.14
N SER A 24 6.35 -0.88 24.84
CA SER A 24 6.05 -1.81 23.74
C SER A 24 7.23 -2.69 23.36
N ALA A 25 6.97 -3.90 22.85
CA ALA A 25 7.98 -4.70 22.15
C ALA A 25 8.17 -4.17 20.72
N LEU A 26 9.43 -4.01 20.31
CA LEU A 26 9.80 -3.67 18.93
C LEU A 26 10.31 -4.91 18.21
N GLN A 27 9.79 -5.18 17.02
CA GLN A 27 10.17 -6.31 16.19
C GLN A 27 10.70 -5.84 14.83
N PHE A 28 11.83 -6.39 14.40
CA PHE A 28 12.56 -6.05 13.18
C PHE A 28 12.47 -7.23 12.21
N GLY A 29 11.29 -7.41 11.61
CA GLY A 29 10.97 -8.53 10.74
C GLY A 29 11.29 -8.30 9.25
N GLN A 30 10.95 -9.31 8.44
CA GLN A 30 10.97 -9.25 6.99
C GLN A 30 9.55 -9.07 6.44
N GLY A 31 9.40 -8.15 5.49
CA GLY A 31 8.18 -7.89 4.74
C GLY A 31 8.14 -8.62 3.39
N LYS A 32 7.43 -8.04 2.41
CA LYS A 32 7.25 -8.64 1.08
C LYS A 32 8.57 -8.83 0.34
N TRP A 33 8.68 -9.93 -0.41
CA TRP A 33 9.76 -10.17 -1.34
C TRP A 33 9.31 -9.86 -2.76
N TYR A 34 9.93 -8.85 -3.39
CA TYR A 34 9.62 -8.46 -4.76
C TYR A 34 10.49 -9.22 -5.77
N PRO A 35 9.93 -9.66 -6.91
CA PRO A 35 10.70 -10.30 -7.97
C PRO A 35 11.90 -9.44 -8.41
N GLY A 36 13.06 -10.07 -8.61
CA GLY A 36 14.29 -9.40 -9.02
C GLY A 36 15.09 -8.75 -7.89
N GLU A 37 14.57 -8.73 -6.65
CA GLU A 37 15.33 -8.27 -5.49
C GLU A 37 16.04 -9.43 -4.79
N PRO A 38 17.29 -9.25 -4.32
CA PRO A 38 18.03 -10.32 -3.68
C PRO A 38 17.47 -10.72 -2.31
N PHE A 39 16.74 -9.82 -1.63
CA PHE A 39 16.24 -10.02 -0.26
C PHE A 39 14.82 -9.49 -0.09
N PRO A 40 14.03 -10.08 0.84
CA PRO A 40 12.77 -9.49 1.27
C PRO A 40 12.98 -8.12 1.92
N ARG A 41 11.94 -7.28 1.88
CA ARG A 41 11.93 -5.96 2.51
C ARG A 41 11.93 -6.07 4.03
N TRP A 42 12.12 -4.96 4.72
CA TRP A 42 12.00 -4.91 6.19
C TRP A 42 10.56 -4.59 6.58
N ALA A 43 10.12 -5.11 7.72
CA ALA A 43 8.86 -4.72 8.36
C ALA A 43 9.16 -4.45 9.83
N LEU A 44 8.99 -3.19 10.26
CA LEU A 44 9.27 -2.78 11.64
C LEU A 44 7.95 -2.71 12.40
N GLY A 45 7.76 -3.58 13.38
CA GLY A 45 6.55 -3.68 14.19
C GLY A 45 6.74 -3.10 15.59
N CYS A 46 5.67 -2.51 16.13
CA CYS A 46 5.57 -2.06 17.51
C CYS A 46 4.29 -2.64 18.12
N PHE A 47 4.41 -3.33 19.26
CA PHE A 47 3.33 -4.08 19.90
C PHE A 47 3.17 -3.72 21.38
N TRP A 48 1.96 -3.34 21.80
CA TRP A 48 1.68 -2.96 23.19
C TRP A 48 0.29 -3.35 23.65
N ARG A 49 0.12 -3.48 24.96
CA ARG A 49 -1.16 -3.77 25.58
C ARG A 49 -1.92 -2.46 25.85
N PRO A 50 -3.22 -2.37 25.54
CA PRO A 50 -4.03 -1.20 25.82
C PRO A 50 -4.37 -1.03 27.31
N ASP A 51 -4.14 -2.06 28.14
CA ASP A 51 -4.32 -2.01 29.60
C ASP A 51 -3.19 -1.28 30.36
N GLY A 52 -2.14 -0.86 29.65
CA GLY A 52 -1.00 -0.14 30.21
C GLY A 52 0.08 -1.02 30.85
N VAL A 53 -0.09 -2.35 30.87
CA VAL A 53 0.95 -3.27 31.31
C VAL A 53 2.03 -3.35 30.21
N PRO A 54 3.32 -3.14 30.53
CA PRO A 54 4.38 -3.16 29.52
C PRO A 54 4.55 -4.56 28.95
N VAL A 55 4.64 -4.65 27.62
CA VAL A 55 5.10 -5.86 26.93
C VAL A 55 6.62 -5.97 27.06
N TRP A 56 7.31 -4.82 27.02
CA TRP A 56 8.76 -4.70 27.21
C TRP A 56 9.04 -3.57 28.20
N LYS A 57 9.71 -3.86 29.31
CA LYS A 57 9.95 -2.94 30.44
C LYS A 57 11.16 -2.00 30.22
N ASP A 58 12.30 -2.49 29.74
CA ASP A 58 13.56 -1.74 29.66
C ASP A 58 13.96 -1.41 28.21
N PRO A 59 13.73 -0.17 27.74
CA PRO A 59 14.10 0.25 26.39
C PRO A 59 15.60 0.17 26.08
N ALA A 60 16.48 0.16 27.09
CA ALA A 60 17.93 0.08 26.88
C ALA A 60 18.37 -1.30 26.37
N LEU A 61 17.55 -2.34 26.56
CA LEU A 61 17.79 -3.69 26.09
C LEU A 61 17.39 -3.91 24.62
N VAL A 62 16.72 -2.93 24.00
CA VAL A 62 16.51 -2.96 22.55
C VAL A 62 17.77 -2.43 21.87
N ALA A 63 18.49 -3.30 21.15
CA ALA A 63 19.74 -2.92 20.50
C ALA A 63 19.52 -1.89 19.39
N ASP A 64 20.53 -1.05 19.15
CA ASP A 64 20.55 -0.15 18.01
C ASP A 64 20.97 -0.91 16.73
N ASP A 65 20.15 -0.85 15.69
CA ASP A 65 20.40 -1.49 14.40
C ASP A 65 21.50 -0.80 13.56
N GLN A 66 22.18 0.21 14.13
CA GLN A 66 23.39 0.80 13.53
C GLN A 66 24.65 0.56 14.34
N LYS A 67 24.54 0.05 15.58
CA LYS A 67 25.69 -0.14 16.47
C LYS A 67 26.19 -1.58 16.41
N ASP A 68 27.51 -1.73 16.34
CA ASP A 68 28.19 -3.01 16.54
C ASP A 68 28.47 -3.16 18.05
N TYR A 69 27.96 -4.24 18.66
CA TYR A 69 28.15 -4.55 20.09
C TYR A 69 29.25 -5.59 20.31
N GLY A 70 29.85 -6.14 19.24
CA GLY A 70 30.88 -7.17 19.30
C GLY A 70 30.35 -8.58 19.59
N TYR A 71 29.04 -8.82 19.50
CA TYR A 71 28.47 -10.13 19.77
C TYR A 71 28.81 -11.16 18.69
N ASN A 72 29.14 -12.37 19.12
CA ASN A 72 29.50 -13.51 18.28
C ASN A 72 28.71 -14.76 18.69
N ASP A 73 29.06 -15.93 18.12
CA ASP A 73 28.40 -17.20 18.38
C ASP A 73 28.47 -17.62 19.86
N THR A 74 29.56 -17.35 20.58
CA THR A 74 29.66 -17.71 22.01
C THR A 74 28.67 -16.91 22.85
N HIS A 75 28.47 -15.64 22.54
CA HIS A 75 27.45 -14.80 23.17
C HIS A 75 26.03 -15.31 22.87
N ALA A 76 25.76 -15.70 21.61
CA ALA A 76 24.48 -16.31 21.24
C ALA A 76 24.21 -17.61 21.99
N LYS A 77 25.25 -18.43 22.21
CA LYS A 77 25.15 -19.67 23.00
C LYS A 77 24.77 -19.39 24.45
N VAL A 78 25.48 -18.48 25.10
CA VAL A 78 25.21 -18.11 26.51
C VAL A 78 23.80 -17.58 26.67
N PHE A 79 23.35 -16.73 25.74
CA PHE A 79 21.99 -16.22 25.73
C PHE A 79 20.97 -17.34 25.59
N ALA A 80 21.14 -18.24 24.61
CA ALA A 80 20.21 -19.34 24.38
C ALA A 80 20.15 -20.34 25.55
N GLU A 81 21.29 -20.67 26.16
CA GLU A 81 21.34 -21.52 27.36
C GLU A 81 20.62 -20.90 28.56
N THR A 82 20.68 -19.58 28.69
CA THR A 82 20.00 -18.84 29.76
C THR A 82 18.50 -18.80 29.53
N VAL A 83 18.06 -18.63 28.27
CA VAL A 83 16.63 -18.79 27.89
C VAL A 83 16.12 -20.19 28.25
N CYS A 84 16.88 -21.26 27.92
CA CYS A 84 16.50 -22.62 28.31
C CYS A 84 16.28 -22.75 29.83
N ALA A 85 17.20 -22.21 30.63
CA ALA A 85 17.08 -22.24 32.08
C ALA A 85 15.82 -21.50 32.59
N LYS A 86 15.48 -20.35 32.01
CA LYS A 86 14.28 -19.59 32.41
C LYS A 86 12.97 -20.26 31.98
N LEU A 87 12.97 -20.97 30.86
CA LEU A 87 11.84 -21.78 30.41
C LEU A 87 11.72 -23.13 31.15
N ALA A 88 12.61 -23.41 32.11
CA ALA A 88 12.73 -24.69 32.80
C ALA A 88 13.02 -25.89 31.86
N LEU A 89 13.70 -25.63 30.75
CA LEU A 89 14.07 -26.62 29.73
C LEU A 89 15.52 -27.06 29.88
N ASN A 90 15.79 -28.34 29.61
CA ASN A 90 17.15 -28.87 29.64
C ASN A 90 17.97 -28.34 28.44
N LYS A 91 19.20 -27.87 28.71
CA LYS A 91 20.13 -27.36 27.69
C LYS A 91 20.42 -28.34 26.55
N LYS A 92 20.23 -29.65 26.76
CA LYS A 92 20.40 -30.69 25.72
C LYS A 92 19.50 -30.54 24.50
N TYR A 93 18.41 -29.77 24.62
CA TYR A 93 17.49 -29.51 23.51
C TYR A 93 17.93 -28.38 22.59
N LEU A 94 19.01 -27.66 22.96
CA LEU A 94 19.56 -26.60 22.12
C LEU A 94 20.35 -27.19 20.96
N VAL A 95 19.99 -26.81 19.73
CA VAL A 95 20.58 -27.36 18.50
C VAL A 95 21.41 -26.29 17.79
N PRO A 96 22.74 -26.47 17.63
CA PRO A 96 23.54 -25.57 16.82
C PRO A 96 23.22 -25.72 15.33
N GLY A 97 23.06 -24.59 14.62
CA GLY A 97 22.84 -24.57 13.17
C GLY A 97 24.10 -24.17 12.42
N TYR A 98 24.47 -24.92 11.39
CA TYR A 98 25.65 -24.69 10.55
C TYR A 98 25.28 -24.38 9.11
N GLU A 99 26.11 -23.61 8.41
CA GLU A 99 26.01 -23.49 6.95
C GLU A 99 26.40 -24.81 6.25
N ASP A 100 25.71 -25.18 5.16
CA ASP A 100 25.98 -26.45 4.48
C ASP A 100 27.27 -26.42 3.64
N ARG A 101 28.30 -27.05 4.17
CA ARG A 101 29.62 -27.19 3.54
C ARG A 101 29.57 -27.75 2.14
N LEU A 102 28.77 -28.80 1.92
CA LEU A 102 28.72 -29.49 0.63
C LEU A 102 28.10 -28.59 -0.43
N TYR A 103 27.06 -27.84 -0.07
CA TYR A 103 26.44 -26.88 -0.96
C TYR A 103 27.41 -25.78 -1.37
N TYR A 104 28.11 -25.17 -0.41
CA TYR A 104 29.03 -24.06 -0.73
C TYR A 104 30.25 -24.52 -1.53
N LEU A 105 30.80 -25.71 -1.25
CA LEU A 105 31.86 -26.32 -2.08
C LEU A 105 31.38 -26.63 -3.51
N TRP A 106 30.18 -27.19 -3.66
CA TRP A 106 29.58 -27.42 -4.97
C TRP A 106 29.33 -26.10 -5.72
N LYS A 107 28.86 -25.07 -5.02
CA LYS A 107 28.60 -23.75 -5.61
C LYS A 107 29.89 -23.08 -6.08
N GLU A 108 30.96 -23.18 -5.29
CA GLU A 108 32.31 -22.71 -5.63
C GLU A 108 32.86 -23.42 -6.87
N ALA A 109 32.77 -24.76 -6.93
CA ALA A 109 33.28 -25.56 -8.04
C ALA A 109 32.58 -25.27 -9.39
N ASN A 110 31.33 -24.81 -9.37
CA ASN A 110 30.57 -24.46 -10.57
C ASN A 110 30.74 -22.99 -11.01
N GLN A 111 31.61 -22.21 -10.35
CA GLN A 111 31.87 -20.83 -10.77
C GLN A 111 32.89 -20.74 -11.92
N PRO A 112 32.84 -19.66 -12.72
CA PRO A 112 33.86 -19.38 -13.72
C PRO A 112 35.27 -19.23 -13.12
N ALA A 113 36.28 -19.82 -13.77
CA ALA A 113 37.67 -19.85 -13.29
C ALA A 113 38.34 -18.47 -13.16
N ASN A 114 37.72 -17.40 -13.69
CA ASN A 114 38.24 -16.04 -13.71
C ASN A 114 37.71 -15.15 -12.56
N VAL A 115 36.99 -15.72 -11.57
CA VAL A 115 36.45 -14.97 -10.44
C VAL A 115 37.12 -15.44 -9.14
N ASP A 116 37.97 -14.58 -8.55
CA ASP A 116 38.59 -14.81 -7.24
C ASP A 116 37.77 -14.12 -6.12
N TRP A 117 36.98 -14.91 -5.40
CA TRP A 117 36.06 -14.42 -4.39
C TRP A 117 36.73 -14.00 -3.07
N LEU A 118 37.97 -14.40 -2.81
CA LEU A 118 38.71 -13.97 -1.61
C LEU A 118 39.08 -12.47 -1.67
N THR A 119 39.00 -11.87 -2.87
CA THR A 119 39.32 -10.46 -3.11
C THR A 119 38.08 -9.55 -3.23
N LEU A 120 36.87 -10.12 -3.25
CA LEU A 120 35.62 -9.36 -3.41
C LEU A 120 35.22 -8.67 -2.10
N ASN A 121 35.04 -7.35 -2.17
CA ASN A 121 34.74 -6.51 -1.03
C ASN A 121 33.23 -6.52 -0.72
N LEU A 122 32.85 -6.96 0.48
CA LEU A 122 31.45 -7.06 0.96
C LEU A 122 30.65 -5.75 0.96
N ARG A 123 31.34 -4.61 0.84
CA ARG A 123 30.71 -3.28 0.85
C ARG A 123 29.91 -2.98 -0.41
N ASP A 124 30.17 -3.68 -1.51
CA ASP A 124 29.43 -3.46 -2.75
C ASP A 124 28.12 -4.27 -2.77
N SER A 125 26.98 -3.56 -2.78
CA SER A 125 25.63 -4.14 -2.65
C SER A 125 25.28 -5.17 -3.72
N LYS A 126 25.92 -5.10 -4.89
CA LYS A 126 25.70 -6.02 -6.03
C LYS A 126 26.41 -7.37 -5.84
N HIS A 127 27.40 -7.46 -4.95
CA HIS A 127 28.30 -8.60 -4.80
C HIS A 127 28.20 -9.29 -3.44
N ARG A 128 27.17 -8.99 -2.64
CA ARG A 128 26.84 -9.74 -1.41
C ARG A 128 26.34 -11.15 -1.74
N ASN A 129 27.27 -12.00 -2.17
CA ASN A 129 27.02 -13.40 -2.47
C ASN A 129 27.11 -14.21 -1.17
N ASP A 130 26.11 -15.04 -0.91
CA ASP A 130 25.99 -15.90 0.27
C ASP A 130 27.24 -16.75 0.48
N LEU A 131 27.90 -17.15 -0.62
CA LEU A 131 29.16 -17.89 -0.61
C LEU A 131 30.30 -17.11 0.07
N VAL A 132 30.43 -15.80 -0.21
CA VAL A 132 31.47 -14.96 0.38
C VAL A 132 31.24 -14.80 1.88
N MET A 133 29.99 -14.60 2.29
CA MET A 133 29.65 -14.45 3.71
C MET A 133 29.89 -15.75 4.50
N ALA A 134 29.48 -16.89 3.94
CA ALA A 134 29.69 -18.19 4.56
C ALA A 134 31.18 -18.54 4.68
N LEU A 135 31.98 -18.27 3.63
CA LEU A 135 33.43 -18.51 3.64
C LEU A 135 34.19 -17.59 4.59
N GLN A 136 33.84 -16.30 4.68
CA GLN A 136 34.50 -15.37 5.61
C GLN A 136 34.21 -15.68 7.09
N ARG A 137 33.00 -16.16 7.41
CA ARG A 137 32.64 -16.59 8.77
C ARG A 137 33.32 -17.90 9.16
N GLY A 138 33.57 -18.77 8.18
CA GLY A 138 34.03 -20.14 8.39
C GLY A 138 32.85 -21.10 8.56
N LEU A 139 32.92 -22.25 7.87
CA LEU A 139 31.85 -23.25 7.84
C LEU A 139 31.84 -24.20 9.07
N ASP A 140 32.83 -24.05 9.95
CA ASP A 140 32.95 -24.75 11.23
C ASP A 140 32.33 -24.00 12.41
N VAL A 141 31.98 -22.72 12.23
CA VAL A 141 31.39 -21.89 13.28
C VAL A 141 29.85 -21.99 13.20
N PRO A 142 29.15 -22.25 14.32
CA PRO A 142 27.69 -22.21 14.35
C PRO A 142 27.17 -20.85 13.87
N THR A 143 26.19 -20.87 12.98
CA THR A 143 25.45 -19.67 12.54
C THR A 143 24.64 -19.10 13.70
N GLY A 144 24.02 -19.97 14.50
CA GLY A 144 23.22 -19.66 15.68
C GLY A 144 22.69 -20.94 16.34
N TYR A 145 21.77 -20.79 17.28
CA TYR A 145 21.20 -21.88 18.06
C TYR A 145 19.68 -21.90 17.94
N ALA A 146 19.09 -23.07 17.72
CA ALA A 146 17.65 -23.29 17.68
C ALA A 146 17.18 -24.03 18.94
N LEU A 147 16.05 -23.61 19.49
CA LEU A 147 15.38 -24.23 20.63
C LEU A 147 13.95 -24.61 20.20
N PRO A 148 13.68 -25.90 19.92
CA PRO A 148 12.35 -26.37 19.60
C PRO A 148 11.41 -26.15 20.79
N LEU A 149 10.24 -25.55 20.55
CA LEU A 149 9.28 -25.18 21.58
C LEU A 149 7.89 -25.68 21.20
N ARG A 150 7.18 -26.23 22.19
CA ARG A 150 5.77 -26.57 22.16
C ARG A 150 5.16 -26.11 23.48
N TRP A 151 3.93 -25.63 23.46
CA TRP A 151 3.19 -25.40 24.69
C TRP A 151 2.55 -26.70 25.17
N ASP A 152 2.68 -27.01 26.47
CA ASP A 152 2.00 -28.13 27.11
C ASP A 152 0.84 -27.59 27.96
N ASP A 153 -0.39 -27.81 27.50
CA ASP A 153 -1.62 -27.38 28.19
C ASP A 153 -1.83 -28.06 29.55
N ALA A 154 -1.29 -29.26 29.75
CA ALA A 154 -1.45 -30.00 31.01
C ALA A 154 -0.55 -29.43 32.11
N GLU A 155 0.71 -29.13 31.77
CA GLU A 155 1.68 -28.54 32.70
C GLU A 155 1.63 -27.00 32.72
N LYS A 156 0.89 -26.38 31.79
CA LYS A 156 0.82 -24.92 31.55
C LYS A 156 2.23 -24.32 31.44
N GLY A 157 3.07 -24.96 30.63
CA GLY A 157 4.47 -24.59 30.48
C GLY A 157 5.04 -24.98 29.13
N TRP A 158 6.30 -24.63 28.91
CA TRP A 158 7.00 -24.95 27.66
C TRP A 158 7.59 -26.35 27.73
N ALA A 159 7.38 -27.12 26.67
CA ALA A 159 8.01 -28.41 26.44
C ALA A 159 8.94 -28.34 25.21
N SER A 160 9.94 -29.22 25.19
CA SER A 160 10.90 -29.32 24.09
C SER A 160 11.28 -30.78 23.83
N ALA A 161 11.74 -31.07 22.62
CA ALA A 161 12.18 -32.40 22.20
C ALA A 161 13.51 -32.32 21.43
N PRO A 162 14.33 -33.38 21.46
CA PRO A 162 15.57 -33.39 20.71
C PRO A 162 15.26 -33.48 19.21
N TRP A 163 15.93 -32.64 18.40
CA TRP A 163 15.93 -32.81 16.95
C TRP A 163 17.03 -33.79 16.54
N GLU A 164 16.63 -34.84 15.83
CA GLU A 164 17.55 -35.83 15.27
C GLU A 164 17.60 -35.68 13.75
N PHE A 165 18.80 -35.46 13.21
CA PHE A 165 19.04 -35.32 11.77
C PHE A 165 19.82 -36.52 11.24
N ARG A 166 19.55 -36.91 9.99
CA ARG A 166 20.30 -37.98 9.31
C ARG A 166 21.80 -37.67 9.21
N ARG A 167 22.17 -36.39 9.06
CA ARG A 167 23.56 -35.92 8.99
C ARG A 167 24.17 -35.62 10.36
N GLN A 168 23.51 -36.01 11.46
CA GLN A 168 23.87 -35.75 12.87
C GLN A 168 23.81 -34.27 13.29
N GLU A 169 24.21 -33.35 12.42
CA GLU A 169 24.16 -31.90 12.61
C GLU A 169 23.01 -31.25 11.85
N MET A 170 22.57 -30.07 12.32
CA MET A 170 21.59 -29.24 11.63
C MET A 170 22.28 -28.32 10.61
N TYR A 171 22.11 -28.62 9.33
CA TYR A 171 22.56 -27.75 8.24
C TYR A 171 21.43 -26.86 7.76
N LEU A 172 21.66 -25.54 7.76
CA LEU A 172 20.69 -24.56 7.32
C LEU A 172 20.51 -24.62 5.80
N ILE A 173 19.28 -24.31 5.36
CA ILE A 173 19.00 -24.05 3.95
C ILE A 173 19.89 -22.86 3.53
N PRO A 174 20.65 -22.97 2.43
CA PRO A 174 21.54 -21.90 2.00
C PRO A 174 20.78 -20.61 1.70
N GLY A 175 21.32 -19.47 2.15
CA GLY A 175 20.70 -18.16 1.95
C GLY A 175 21.19 -17.11 2.95
N ASN A 176 20.85 -15.84 2.74
CA ASN A 176 21.20 -14.75 3.68
C ASN A 176 20.05 -14.35 4.62
N SER A 177 18.90 -15.02 4.55
CA SER A 177 17.80 -14.79 5.49
C SER A 177 18.19 -15.18 6.93
N PRO A 178 17.52 -14.62 7.95
CA PRO A 178 17.62 -15.10 9.32
C PRO A 178 17.57 -16.62 9.44
N MET A 179 18.34 -17.18 10.38
CA MET A 179 18.42 -18.62 10.61
C MET A 179 17.04 -19.28 10.77
N GLY A 180 16.10 -18.60 11.44
CA GLY A 180 14.73 -19.11 11.64
C GLY A 180 13.92 -19.34 10.36
N PHE A 181 14.23 -18.64 9.26
CA PHE A 181 13.61 -18.89 7.95
C PHE A 181 14.35 -19.95 7.11
N ARG A 182 15.50 -20.43 7.59
CA ARG A 182 16.40 -21.35 6.88
C ARG A 182 16.49 -22.73 7.56
N LEU A 183 15.51 -23.07 8.39
CA LEU A 183 15.51 -24.32 9.14
C LEU A 183 15.12 -25.49 8.24
N PRO A 184 15.85 -26.62 8.26
CA PRO A 184 15.56 -27.80 7.45
C PRO A 184 14.44 -28.66 8.08
N LEU A 185 13.25 -28.10 8.28
CA LEU A 185 12.15 -28.77 8.98
C LEU A 185 11.70 -30.07 8.30
N ASP A 186 11.83 -30.18 6.98
CA ASP A 186 11.53 -31.39 6.21
C ASP A 186 12.54 -32.53 6.44
N SER A 187 13.69 -32.23 7.03
CA SER A 187 14.72 -33.23 7.37
C SER A 187 14.49 -33.90 8.73
N LEU A 188 13.52 -33.42 9.51
CA LEU A 188 13.10 -34.04 10.77
C LEU A 188 12.35 -35.35 10.50
N ALA A 189 12.17 -36.16 11.55
CA ALA A 189 11.45 -37.42 11.46
C ALA A 189 10.07 -37.22 10.81
N TRP A 190 9.78 -38.02 9.78
CA TRP A 190 8.54 -37.92 9.03
C TRP A 190 7.37 -38.36 9.91
N THR A 191 6.40 -37.45 10.08
CA THR A 191 5.07 -37.72 10.62
C THR A 191 4.05 -37.42 9.53
N ALA A 192 3.04 -38.29 9.41
CA ALA A 192 1.96 -38.12 8.45
C ALA A 192 1.22 -36.80 8.74
N GLU A 193 0.78 -36.07 7.71
CA GLU A 193 0.21 -34.72 7.88
C GLU A 193 -1.09 -34.71 8.69
N ASP A 194 -1.85 -35.80 8.63
CA ASP A 194 -3.07 -36.09 9.37
C ASP A 194 -2.82 -36.48 10.83
N GLU A 195 -1.61 -36.90 11.17
CA GLU A 195 -1.17 -37.23 12.55
C GLU A 195 -0.49 -36.05 13.25
N ARG A 196 -0.28 -34.91 12.56
CA ARG A 196 0.28 -33.71 13.17
C ARG A 196 -0.79 -33.01 13.98
N GLU A 197 -0.54 -32.76 15.27
CA GLU A 197 -1.39 -31.83 16.02
C GLU A 197 -1.18 -30.43 15.43
N VAL A 198 -2.11 -29.99 14.58
CA VAL A 198 -2.21 -28.58 14.21
C VAL A 198 -2.83 -27.87 15.39
N GLU A 199 -2.04 -27.09 16.13
CA GLU A 199 -2.56 -26.19 17.15
C GLU A 199 -3.69 -25.36 16.54
N ALA A 200 -4.90 -25.53 17.07
CA ALA A 200 -6.09 -24.87 16.53
C ALA A 200 -5.92 -23.35 16.67
N GLN A 201 -6.03 -22.62 15.56
CA GLN A 201 -6.06 -21.16 15.63
C GLN A 201 -7.31 -20.72 16.40
N PRO A 202 -7.18 -19.82 17.37
CA PRO A 202 -8.32 -19.41 18.17
C PRO A 202 -9.30 -18.61 17.31
N CYS A 203 -10.60 -18.85 17.51
CA CYS A 203 -11.63 -18.21 16.72
C CYS A 203 -11.63 -16.69 16.99
N PRO A 204 -11.69 -15.83 15.95
CA PRO A 204 -11.82 -14.38 16.15
C PRO A 204 -13.12 -13.93 16.83
N PHE A 205 -14.11 -14.82 16.92
CA PHE A 205 -15.44 -14.55 17.48
C PHE A 205 -15.60 -15.00 18.95
N GLU A 206 -14.57 -15.61 19.54
CA GLU A 206 -14.61 -16.06 20.94
C GLU A 206 -14.29 -14.94 21.92
N ASP A 207 -15.06 -14.87 23.01
CA ASP A 207 -14.77 -13.98 24.14
C ASP A 207 -13.55 -14.48 24.91
N ARG A 208 -12.60 -13.57 25.21
CA ARG A 208 -11.34 -13.91 25.88
C ARG A 208 -11.22 -13.22 27.24
N PRO A 209 -10.66 -13.91 28.27
CA PRO A 209 -10.39 -13.31 29.56
C PRO A 209 -9.27 -12.25 29.48
N ALA A 210 -9.17 -11.42 30.52
CA ALA A 210 -8.09 -10.46 30.65
C ALA A 210 -6.71 -11.16 30.74
N LEU A 211 -5.68 -10.51 30.18
CA LEU A 211 -4.31 -11.04 30.18
C LEU A 211 -3.67 -10.90 31.57
N ALA A 212 -2.96 -11.94 32.00
CA ALA A 212 -2.14 -11.91 33.21
C ALA A 212 -0.92 -10.99 33.06
N ASP A 213 -0.21 -10.75 34.17
CA ASP A 213 1.12 -10.13 34.15
C ASP A 213 2.20 -11.20 34.00
N PHE A 214 2.57 -11.47 32.75
CA PHE A 214 3.55 -12.50 32.40
C PHE A 214 4.95 -12.22 32.95
N HIS A 215 5.31 -10.95 33.22
CA HIS A 215 6.60 -10.65 33.83
C HIS A 215 6.69 -11.18 35.26
N GLY A 216 5.61 -11.03 36.03
CA GLY A 216 5.52 -11.59 37.38
C GLY A 216 5.52 -13.13 37.39
N GLU A 217 4.86 -13.75 36.42
CA GLU A 217 4.83 -15.21 36.29
C GLU A 217 6.21 -15.79 35.96
N VAL A 218 6.96 -15.16 35.05
CA VAL A 218 8.34 -15.55 34.71
C VAL A 218 9.28 -15.41 35.91
N GLU A 219 9.19 -14.31 36.68
CA GLU A 219 9.98 -14.12 37.89
C GLU A 219 9.69 -15.19 38.96
N GLN A 220 8.41 -15.57 39.13
CA GLN A 220 8.01 -16.63 40.07
C GLN A 220 8.49 -18.01 39.61
N ARG A 221 8.34 -18.34 38.32
CA ARG A 221 8.81 -19.61 37.72
C ARG A 221 10.32 -19.78 37.90
N TYR A 222 11.08 -18.71 37.69
CA TYR A 222 12.53 -18.72 37.89
C TYR A 222 12.92 -18.86 39.37
N SER A 223 12.26 -18.14 40.28
CA SER A 223 12.56 -18.24 41.72
C SER A 223 12.30 -19.64 42.29
N ALA A 224 11.37 -20.39 41.68
CA ALA A 224 11.08 -21.79 42.01
C ALA A 224 11.93 -22.81 41.24
N TYR A 225 12.72 -22.38 40.24
CA TYR A 225 13.49 -23.28 39.41
C TYR A 225 14.66 -23.89 40.18
N VAL A 226 14.53 -25.17 40.52
CA VAL A 226 15.63 -26.04 40.92
C VAL A 226 15.98 -26.88 39.70
N ALA A 227 17.21 -26.76 39.19
CA ALA A 227 17.67 -27.59 38.09
C ALA A 227 17.36 -29.06 38.42
N PRO A 228 16.62 -29.79 37.57
CA PRO A 228 16.33 -31.19 37.85
C PRO A 228 17.68 -31.91 38.01
N PRO A 229 17.86 -32.72 39.08
CA PRO A 229 19.11 -33.41 39.31
C PRO A 229 19.46 -34.21 38.05
N GLU A 230 20.73 -34.16 37.64
CA GLU A 230 21.22 -35.11 36.65
C GLU A 230 20.78 -36.50 37.08
N PRO A 231 20.19 -37.33 36.20
CA PRO A 231 19.85 -38.68 36.58
C PRO A 231 21.16 -39.38 36.96
N THR A 232 21.40 -39.53 38.26
CA THR A 232 22.41 -40.45 38.77
C THR A 232 22.09 -41.80 38.15
N LEU A 233 23.01 -42.31 37.33
CA LEU A 233 22.98 -43.66 36.78
C LEU A 233 22.95 -44.66 37.93
N GLN A 234 21.77 -44.93 38.47
CA GLN A 234 21.50 -46.17 39.17
C GLN A 234 21.19 -47.19 38.09
N HIS A 235 22.10 -48.14 37.95
CA HIS A 235 21.88 -49.37 37.20
C HIS A 235 20.60 -50.04 37.71
N ALA A 236 19.49 -49.80 37.01
CA ALA A 236 18.26 -50.56 37.15
C ALA A 236 18.12 -51.45 35.92
N ASP A 237 17.87 -52.72 36.19
CA ASP A 237 17.95 -53.85 35.28
C ASP A 237 17.30 -53.64 33.90
N ALA A 238 18.03 -54.11 32.90
CA ALA A 238 17.63 -54.22 31.52
C ALA A 238 16.50 -55.23 31.33
N THR A 239 15.25 -54.83 31.59
CA THR A 239 14.05 -55.47 31.02
C THR A 239 12.84 -54.56 31.23
N LYS A 240 12.73 -53.48 30.45
CA LYS A 240 11.43 -52.86 30.15
C LYS A 240 11.36 -52.62 28.65
N THR A 241 10.42 -53.34 28.06
CA THR A 241 9.89 -53.25 26.71
C THR A 241 10.02 -51.85 26.13
N MET A 242 10.77 -51.73 25.01
CA MET A 242 10.81 -50.50 24.20
C MET A 242 9.43 -50.28 23.56
N VAL A 243 8.50 -49.72 24.31
CA VAL A 243 7.41 -48.96 23.70
C VAL A 243 8.07 -47.67 23.23
N LYS A 244 8.30 -47.54 21.92
CA LYS A 244 8.57 -46.23 21.31
C LYS A 244 7.32 -45.40 21.55
N GLU A 245 7.26 -44.68 22.66
CA GLU A 245 6.39 -43.52 22.76
C GLU A 245 6.84 -42.56 21.67
N TRP A 246 6.01 -42.43 20.63
CA TRP A 246 6.18 -41.43 19.59
C TRP A 246 5.97 -40.07 20.25
N ARG A 247 7.04 -39.48 20.79
CA ARG A 247 7.01 -38.09 21.23
C ARG A 247 6.99 -37.23 19.99
N GLU A 248 5.88 -36.53 19.78
CA GLU A 248 5.74 -35.54 18.72
C GLU A 248 6.91 -34.54 18.81
N VAL A 249 7.62 -34.36 17.69
CA VAL A 249 8.78 -33.48 17.63
C VAL A 249 8.31 -32.07 17.27
N PRO A 250 8.48 -31.06 18.16
CA PRO A 250 8.06 -29.70 17.86
C PRO A 250 8.81 -29.16 16.64
N ARG A 251 8.07 -28.61 15.69
CA ARG A 251 8.62 -27.95 14.49
C ARG A 251 8.71 -26.43 14.64
N THR A 252 8.05 -25.91 15.67
CA THR A 252 8.09 -24.51 16.11
C THR A 252 9.36 -24.30 16.94
N THR A 253 10.17 -23.29 16.62
CA THR A 253 11.47 -23.10 17.29
C THR A 253 11.87 -21.64 17.44
N LEU A 254 12.48 -21.32 18.58
CA LEU A 254 13.14 -20.05 18.84
C LEU A 254 14.58 -20.12 18.35
N CYS A 255 15.04 -19.14 17.56
CA CYS A 255 16.44 -19.11 17.12
C CYS A 255 17.17 -17.89 17.70
N VAL A 256 18.39 -18.10 18.19
CA VAL A 256 19.27 -17.03 18.67
C VAL A 256 20.49 -16.96 17.75
N GLN A 257 20.71 -15.81 17.13
CA GLN A 257 21.73 -15.63 16.11
C GLN A 257 22.53 -14.33 16.34
N ALA A 258 23.85 -14.42 16.35
CA ALA A 258 24.72 -13.24 16.25
C ALA A 258 25.00 -12.90 14.78
N ARG A 259 24.75 -11.66 14.37
CA ARG A 259 25.02 -11.15 13.01
C ARG A 259 25.53 -9.72 13.08
N GLU A 260 26.62 -9.43 12.36
CA GLU A 260 27.23 -8.09 12.31
C GLU A 260 27.46 -7.48 13.71
N GLY A 261 27.89 -8.31 14.66
CA GLY A 261 28.17 -7.88 16.04
C GLY A 261 26.93 -7.60 16.89
N ARG A 262 25.73 -8.00 16.45
CA ARG A 262 24.45 -7.81 17.15
C ARG A 262 23.76 -9.14 17.40
N LEU A 263 22.98 -9.22 18.47
CA LEU A 263 22.20 -10.39 18.82
C LEU A 263 20.77 -10.26 18.29
N TYR A 264 20.32 -11.25 17.54
CA TYR A 264 18.97 -11.37 17.04
C TYR A 264 18.30 -12.58 17.66
N VAL A 265 17.07 -12.42 18.13
CA VAL A 265 16.24 -13.53 18.59
C VAL A 265 15.01 -13.61 17.69
N PHE A 266 14.94 -14.71 16.96
CA PHE A 266 13.89 -15.03 16.03
C PHE A 266 12.75 -15.73 16.76
N LEU A 267 11.59 -15.07 16.82
CA LEU A 267 10.37 -15.60 17.41
C LEU A 267 9.71 -16.61 16.46
N PRO A 268 9.31 -17.80 16.96
CA PRO A 268 8.56 -18.77 16.18
C PRO A 268 7.14 -18.31 15.85
N PRO A 269 6.45 -18.95 14.90
CA PRO A 269 5.01 -18.76 14.73
C PRO A 269 4.27 -19.32 15.96
N LEU A 270 3.46 -18.49 16.61
CA LEU A 270 2.65 -18.85 17.77
C LEU A 270 1.18 -18.56 17.49
N HIS A 271 0.27 -19.42 17.97
CA HIS A 271 -1.17 -19.28 17.74
C HIS A 271 -1.88 -18.49 18.86
N PHE A 272 -1.33 -18.46 20.06
CA PHE A 272 -1.90 -17.80 21.24
C PHE A 272 -1.05 -16.61 21.69
N LEU A 273 -1.72 -15.50 22.05
CA LEU A 273 -1.05 -14.28 22.50
C LEU A 273 -0.34 -14.48 23.84
N GLU A 274 -0.94 -15.28 24.72
CA GLU A 274 -0.41 -15.64 26.03
C GLU A 274 0.99 -16.26 25.91
N HIS A 275 1.16 -17.20 24.96
CA HIS A 275 2.44 -17.86 24.72
C HIS A 275 3.46 -16.86 24.17
N TYR A 276 3.03 -15.93 23.31
CA TYR A 276 3.91 -14.87 22.80
C TYR A 276 4.40 -13.96 23.93
N LEU A 277 3.51 -13.52 24.83
CA LEU A 277 3.85 -12.62 25.92
C LEU A 277 4.77 -13.29 26.96
N ASP A 278 4.53 -14.56 27.30
CA ASP A 278 5.41 -15.34 28.19
C ASP A 278 6.83 -15.48 27.60
N LEU A 279 6.93 -15.76 26.29
CA LEU A 279 8.20 -15.91 25.61
C LEU A 279 8.96 -14.58 25.53
N VAL A 280 8.28 -13.48 25.19
CA VAL A 280 8.90 -12.13 25.15
C VAL A 280 9.37 -11.69 26.53
N ALA A 281 8.56 -11.91 27.58
CA ALA A 281 8.96 -11.62 28.96
C ALA A 281 10.19 -12.44 29.40
N THR A 282 10.25 -13.72 29.00
CA THR A 282 11.41 -14.58 29.26
C THR A 282 12.68 -14.09 28.55
N ILE A 283 12.55 -13.67 27.29
CA ILE A 283 13.65 -13.10 26.51
C ILE A 283 14.14 -11.79 27.12
N GLU A 284 13.23 -10.89 27.51
CA GLU A 284 13.60 -9.62 28.15
C GLU A 284 14.34 -9.86 29.46
N THR A 285 13.82 -10.74 30.32
CA THR A 285 14.46 -11.08 31.60
C THR A 285 15.86 -11.65 31.38
N THR A 286 16.06 -12.43 30.31
CA THR A 286 17.38 -12.98 29.94
C THR A 286 18.33 -11.88 29.47
N ALA A 287 17.85 -10.96 28.63
CA ALA A 287 18.63 -9.81 28.17
C ALA A 287 19.03 -8.88 29.33
N ALA A 288 18.15 -8.70 30.31
CA ALA A 288 18.41 -7.91 31.52
C ALA A 288 19.48 -8.54 32.40
N GLU A 289 19.39 -9.86 32.64
CA GLU A 289 20.37 -10.61 33.45
C GLU A 289 21.77 -10.59 32.84
N LEU A 290 21.86 -10.78 31.52
CA LEU A 290 23.13 -10.79 30.80
C LEU A 290 23.63 -9.39 30.41
N GLN A 291 22.82 -8.35 30.61
CA GLN A 291 23.08 -6.98 30.13
C GLN A 291 23.41 -6.93 28.63
N MET A 292 22.67 -7.71 27.84
CA MET A 292 22.90 -7.87 26.40
C MET A 292 21.73 -7.31 25.60
N PRO A 293 21.84 -6.08 25.07
CA PRO A 293 20.84 -5.56 24.15
C PRO A 293 20.70 -6.42 22.89
N MET A 294 19.46 -6.59 22.42
CA MET A 294 19.12 -7.52 21.34
C MET A 294 18.01 -6.97 20.44
N LEU A 295 17.83 -7.61 19.28
CA LEU A 295 16.76 -7.31 18.33
C LEU A 295 15.82 -8.52 18.22
N LEU A 296 14.53 -8.29 18.46
CA LEU A 296 13.50 -9.29 18.16
C LEU A 296 13.21 -9.31 16.66
N GLU A 297 13.11 -10.49 16.07
CA GLU A 297 12.71 -10.71 14.68
C GLU A 297 11.86 -11.97 14.55
N GLY A 298 11.53 -12.39 13.33
CA GLY A 298 10.75 -13.61 13.08
C GLY A 298 9.27 -13.34 12.94
N TYR A 299 8.43 -14.27 13.38
CA TYR A 299 6.98 -14.20 13.21
C TYR A 299 6.35 -13.21 14.18
N GLU A 300 5.38 -12.46 13.70
CA GLU A 300 4.62 -11.49 14.48
C GLU A 300 3.70 -12.18 15.50
N PRO A 301 3.28 -11.47 16.57
CA PRO A 301 2.28 -12.00 17.48
C PRO A 301 0.98 -12.37 16.74
N PRO A 302 0.25 -13.39 17.21
CA PRO A 302 -1.06 -13.72 16.67
C PRO A 302 -2.03 -12.55 16.83
N SER A 303 -2.98 -12.44 15.91
CA SER A 303 -4.00 -11.38 15.94
C SER A 303 -4.89 -11.55 17.18
N ASP A 304 -4.94 -10.52 18.02
CA ASP A 304 -5.73 -10.52 19.26
C ASP A 304 -6.15 -9.08 19.62
N PRO A 305 -7.41 -8.82 19.99
CA PRO A 305 -7.90 -7.48 20.34
C PRO A 305 -7.23 -6.89 21.59
N ARG A 306 -6.63 -7.72 22.45
CA ARG A 306 -5.91 -7.32 23.67
C ARG A 306 -4.49 -6.82 23.39
N LEU A 307 -4.03 -6.85 22.14
CA LEU A 307 -2.74 -6.30 21.72
C LEU A 307 -2.93 -5.31 20.57
N LYS A 308 -2.51 -4.06 20.75
CA LYS A 308 -2.47 -3.06 19.67
C LYS A 308 -1.11 -3.09 18.99
N SER A 309 -1.09 -2.73 17.71
CA SER A 309 0.16 -2.63 16.95
C SER A 309 0.14 -1.53 15.92
N PHE A 310 1.33 -1.02 15.58
CA PHE A 310 1.55 -0.27 14.36
C PHE A 310 2.82 -0.77 13.67
N LYS A 311 2.89 -0.61 12.34
CA LYS A 311 4.01 -1.09 11.53
C LYS A 311 4.54 0.00 10.63
N VAL A 312 5.86 0.05 10.46
CA VAL A 312 6.58 0.95 9.56
C VAL A 312 7.41 0.11 8.58
N THR A 313 7.02 0.13 7.32
CA THR A 313 7.54 -0.78 6.28
C THR A 313 8.20 0.02 5.15
N PRO A 314 9.52 -0.03 4.95
CA PRO A 314 10.22 0.67 3.87
C PRO A 314 10.08 -0.04 2.50
N ASP A 315 8.99 0.26 1.81
CA ASP A 315 8.67 -0.28 0.48
C ASP A 315 9.36 0.45 -0.69
N PRO A 316 9.30 -0.10 -1.93
CA PRO A 316 9.78 0.60 -3.12
C PRO A 316 9.11 1.97 -3.29
N GLY A 317 9.89 3.02 -3.51
CA GLY A 317 9.38 4.40 -3.61
C GLY A 317 8.86 5.06 -2.32
N VAL A 318 8.37 4.32 -1.32
CA VAL A 318 7.65 4.88 -0.15
C VAL A 318 8.06 4.26 1.20
N ILE A 319 7.55 4.80 2.31
CA ILE A 319 7.52 4.13 3.62
C ILE A 319 6.03 4.00 3.99
N GLU A 320 5.55 2.77 4.11
CA GLU A 320 4.18 2.49 4.50
C GLU A 320 4.06 2.47 6.03
N VAL A 321 3.04 3.12 6.57
CA VAL A 321 2.74 3.10 8.01
C VAL A 321 1.33 2.56 8.21
N ASN A 322 1.23 1.38 8.84
CA ASN A 322 -0.04 0.82 9.28
C ASN A 322 -0.26 1.22 10.74
N ILE A 323 -1.25 2.05 11.01
CA ILE A 323 -1.54 2.54 12.37
C ILE A 323 -2.63 1.70 13.06
N HIS A 324 -2.57 1.65 14.38
CA HIS A 324 -3.57 1.00 15.23
C HIS A 324 -4.95 1.66 15.10
N PRO A 325 -6.04 0.91 15.38
CA PRO A 325 -7.40 1.43 15.30
C PRO A 325 -7.68 2.52 16.35
N ALA A 326 -8.53 3.47 16.00
CA ALA A 326 -9.06 4.51 16.88
C ALA A 326 -10.54 4.25 17.20
N THR A 327 -10.92 4.41 18.46
CA THR A 327 -12.27 4.15 18.96
C THR A 327 -13.18 5.38 18.89
N THR A 328 -12.60 6.58 18.98
CA THR A 328 -13.33 7.85 18.95
C THR A 328 -12.77 8.78 17.88
N TRP A 329 -13.59 9.75 17.45
CA TRP A 329 -13.13 10.79 16.52
C TRP A 329 -11.96 11.60 17.09
N LYS A 330 -11.98 11.92 18.39
CA LYS A 330 -10.90 12.67 19.05
C LYS A 330 -9.58 11.90 19.02
N GLU A 331 -9.63 10.59 19.30
CA GLU A 331 -8.47 9.70 19.20
C GLU A 331 -7.95 9.64 17.76
N LEU A 332 -8.83 9.50 16.77
CA LEU A 332 -8.44 9.48 15.36
C LEU A 332 -7.71 10.77 14.94
N VAL A 333 -8.27 11.94 15.29
CA VAL A 333 -7.64 13.25 15.03
C VAL A 333 -6.25 13.31 15.64
N GLN A 334 -6.13 12.98 16.93
CA GLN A 334 -4.86 12.99 17.64
C GLN A 334 -3.84 12.05 17.00
N ASN A 335 -4.24 10.82 16.66
CA ASN A 335 -3.36 9.82 16.06
C ASN A 335 -2.85 10.27 14.68
N THR A 336 -3.72 10.84 13.84
CA THR A 336 -3.34 11.35 12.53
C THR A 336 -2.42 12.57 12.64
N GLU A 337 -2.70 13.52 13.55
CA GLU A 337 -1.83 14.69 13.74
C GLU A 337 -0.43 14.29 14.24
N ILE A 338 -0.35 13.38 15.20
CA ILE A 338 0.92 12.84 15.70
C ILE A 338 1.69 12.13 14.58
N LEU A 339 1.01 11.29 13.78
CA LEU A 339 1.67 10.57 12.68
C LEU A 339 2.32 11.54 11.68
N TYR A 340 1.59 12.57 11.24
CA TYR A 340 2.12 13.56 10.31
C TYR A 340 3.28 14.36 10.93
N GLU A 341 3.17 14.75 12.20
CA GLU A 341 4.22 15.51 12.88
C GLU A 341 5.48 14.67 13.11
N GLU A 342 5.36 13.43 13.57
CA GLU A 342 6.51 12.54 13.77
C GLU A 342 7.16 12.13 12.45
N ALA A 343 6.39 11.97 11.37
CA ALA A 343 6.93 11.81 10.02
C ALA A 343 7.76 13.04 9.59
N ARG A 344 7.21 14.25 9.78
CA ARG A 344 7.90 15.51 9.46
C ARG A 344 9.20 15.66 10.26
N LEU A 345 9.17 15.39 11.57
CA LEU A 345 10.35 15.43 12.44
C LEU A 345 11.38 14.34 12.09
N SER A 346 10.94 13.25 11.46
CA SER A 346 11.80 12.19 10.89
C SER A 346 12.34 12.53 9.49
N ARG A 347 12.06 13.73 8.96
CA ARG A 347 12.41 14.18 7.59
C ARG A 347 11.72 13.37 6.48
N LEU A 348 10.48 12.96 6.73
CA LEU A 348 9.59 12.31 5.77
C LEU A 348 8.44 13.25 5.39
N GLY A 349 7.98 13.16 4.15
CA GLY A 349 6.88 13.95 3.62
C GLY A 349 5.75 13.06 3.08
N ALA A 350 4.51 13.55 3.18
CA ALA A 350 3.32 12.91 2.61
C ALA A 350 3.07 13.28 1.14
N GLU A 351 3.95 14.11 0.57
CA GLU A 351 3.82 14.69 -0.76
C GLU A 351 5.14 14.58 -1.54
N LYS A 352 5.06 14.70 -2.86
CA LYS A 352 6.22 14.80 -3.75
C LYS A 352 5.94 15.76 -4.90
N PHE A 353 7.01 16.33 -5.44
CA PHE A 353 6.97 17.17 -6.63
C PHE A 353 7.54 16.42 -7.84
N MET A 354 6.82 16.49 -8.96
CA MET A 354 7.27 15.98 -10.25
C MET A 354 8.23 16.98 -10.92
N LEU A 355 9.00 16.53 -11.91
CA LEU A 355 9.99 17.37 -12.61
C LEU A 355 9.37 18.63 -13.22
N ASP A 356 8.15 18.51 -13.72
CA ASP A 356 7.38 19.59 -14.33
C ASP A 356 6.69 20.52 -13.32
N GLY A 357 6.94 20.30 -12.02
CA GLY A 357 6.36 21.07 -10.93
C GLY A 357 4.97 20.60 -10.50
N ARG A 358 4.40 19.51 -11.03
CA ARG A 358 3.15 18.95 -10.48
C ARG A 358 3.34 18.50 -9.03
N HIS A 359 2.36 18.84 -8.21
CA HIS A 359 2.28 18.42 -6.81
C HIS A 359 1.43 17.15 -6.73
N THR A 360 1.95 16.09 -6.11
CA THR A 360 1.32 14.77 -6.10
C THR A 360 1.53 14.08 -4.75
N GLY A 361 0.72 13.10 -4.41
CA GLY A 361 0.96 12.26 -3.24
C GLY A 361 2.19 11.36 -3.44
N THR A 362 2.65 10.70 -2.38
CA THR A 362 3.82 9.81 -2.44
C THR A 362 3.68 8.67 -3.46
N GLY A 363 2.44 8.25 -3.73
CA GLY A 363 2.09 7.14 -4.65
C GLY A 363 1.83 5.80 -3.95
N GLY A 364 1.92 5.75 -2.63
CA GLY A 364 1.56 4.56 -1.82
C GLY A 364 0.09 4.47 -1.44
N GLY A 365 -0.70 5.53 -1.66
CA GLY A 365 -2.09 5.63 -1.25
C GLY A 365 -2.28 6.04 0.22
N ASN A 366 -3.53 6.22 0.63
CA ASN A 366 -4.00 6.45 2.00
C ASN A 366 -5.20 5.55 2.26
N HIS A 367 -4.94 4.26 2.44
CA HIS A 367 -6.02 3.29 2.60
C HIS A 367 -6.74 3.53 3.93
N VAL A 368 -8.06 3.67 3.86
CA VAL A 368 -8.91 3.82 5.05
C VAL A 368 -9.54 2.46 5.34
N THR A 369 -9.23 1.87 6.48
CA THR A 369 -9.89 0.63 6.92
C THR A 369 -11.00 0.96 7.91
N LEU A 370 -12.19 0.44 7.67
CA LEU A 370 -13.35 0.62 8.53
C LEU A 370 -13.91 -0.74 8.97
N GLY A 371 -14.44 -0.78 10.19
CA GLY A 371 -15.03 -1.97 10.78
C GLY A 371 -15.39 -1.71 12.24
N ALA A 372 -15.45 -2.76 13.04
CA ALA A 372 -15.69 -2.69 14.48
C ALA A 372 -14.52 -3.28 15.28
N ALA A 373 -14.60 -3.19 16.61
CA ALA A 373 -13.58 -3.76 17.50
C ALA A 373 -13.53 -5.31 17.41
N THR A 374 -14.68 -5.93 17.18
CA THR A 374 -14.84 -7.37 16.96
C THR A 374 -15.48 -7.61 15.59
N PRO A 375 -15.18 -8.74 14.92
CA PRO A 375 -15.81 -9.06 13.64
C PRO A 375 -17.34 -9.21 13.75
N SER A 376 -17.85 -9.71 14.89
CA SER A 376 -19.28 -9.84 15.17
C SER A 376 -20.01 -8.50 15.17
N ASP A 377 -19.34 -7.41 15.57
CA ASP A 377 -19.90 -6.06 15.58
C ASP A 377 -19.69 -5.29 14.27
N SER A 378 -19.09 -5.90 13.26
CA SER A 378 -18.84 -5.24 11.98
C SER A 378 -20.15 -4.75 11.35
N PRO A 379 -20.26 -3.46 10.96
CA PRO A 379 -21.46 -2.93 10.35
C PRO A 379 -21.77 -3.61 9.00
N PHE A 380 -20.72 -4.07 8.29
CA PHE A 380 -20.85 -4.69 6.97
C PHE A 380 -21.33 -6.14 7.05
N LEU A 381 -20.99 -6.85 8.14
CA LEU A 381 -21.43 -8.22 8.37
C LEU A 381 -22.83 -8.25 8.99
N ARG A 382 -23.10 -7.35 9.95
CA ARG A 382 -24.40 -7.25 10.66
C ARG A 382 -25.51 -6.72 9.77
N GLN A 383 -25.22 -5.73 8.92
CA GLN A 383 -26.19 -5.08 8.05
C GLN A 383 -25.61 -4.91 6.63
N PRO A 384 -25.74 -5.94 5.77
CA PRO A 384 -25.13 -5.96 4.43
C PRO A 384 -25.60 -4.82 3.52
N ASP A 385 -26.78 -4.26 3.80
CA ASP A 385 -27.31 -3.08 3.13
C ASP A 385 -26.33 -1.89 3.15
N VAL A 386 -25.49 -1.76 4.18
CA VAL A 386 -24.49 -0.68 4.27
C VAL A 386 -23.44 -0.81 3.17
N LEU A 387 -22.91 -2.02 2.96
CA LEU A 387 -21.91 -2.28 1.92
C LEU A 387 -22.51 -2.10 0.53
N ARG A 388 -23.72 -2.64 0.31
CA ARG A 388 -24.47 -2.40 -0.93
C ARG A 388 -24.70 -0.91 -1.19
N SER A 389 -25.08 -0.16 -0.17
CA SER A 389 -25.31 1.28 -0.26
C SER A 389 -24.04 2.04 -0.62
N LEU A 390 -22.91 1.70 0.02
CA LEU A 390 -21.61 2.28 -0.30
C LEU A 390 -21.23 2.03 -1.76
N LEU A 391 -21.31 0.78 -2.21
CA LEU A 391 -21.00 0.41 -3.59
C LEU A 391 -21.89 1.15 -4.59
N THR A 392 -23.21 1.16 -4.35
CA THR A 392 -24.19 1.85 -5.23
C THR A 392 -23.93 3.35 -5.27
N PHE A 393 -23.68 3.98 -4.12
CA PHE A 393 -23.45 5.41 -4.02
C PHE A 393 -22.14 5.84 -4.67
N TRP A 394 -21.04 5.09 -4.45
CA TRP A 394 -19.78 5.31 -5.18
C TRP A 394 -19.96 5.10 -6.68
N GLN A 395 -20.76 4.11 -7.08
CA GLN A 395 -21.06 3.87 -8.50
C GLN A 395 -21.81 5.05 -9.12
N HIS A 396 -22.76 5.65 -8.41
CA HIS A 396 -23.53 6.82 -8.85
C HIS A 396 -22.72 8.12 -8.84
N HIS A 397 -21.71 8.23 -7.99
CA HIS A 397 -20.92 9.45 -7.83
C HIS A 397 -19.43 9.21 -8.15
N PRO A 398 -19.04 9.19 -9.44
CA PRO A 398 -17.65 9.00 -9.86
C PRO A 398 -16.64 9.95 -9.20
N ALA A 399 -17.08 11.14 -8.76
CA ALA A 399 -16.21 12.07 -8.08
C ALA A 399 -15.61 11.53 -6.78
N LEU A 400 -16.29 10.59 -6.10
CA LEU A 400 -15.77 9.93 -4.89
C LEU A 400 -14.55 9.06 -5.17
N SER A 401 -14.36 8.59 -6.41
CA SER A 401 -13.16 7.89 -6.84
C SER A 401 -12.12 8.88 -7.39
N TYR A 402 -12.56 9.85 -8.19
CA TYR A 402 -11.69 10.68 -9.01
C TYR A 402 -11.10 11.91 -8.31
N LEU A 403 -11.82 12.52 -7.38
CA LEU A 403 -11.30 13.68 -6.62
C LEU A 403 -10.12 13.28 -5.73
N PHE A 404 -10.17 12.06 -5.19
CA PHE A 404 -9.19 11.56 -4.24
C PHE A 404 -8.16 10.60 -4.86
N SER A 405 -8.25 10.27 -6.15
CA SER A 405 -7.35 9.31 -6.81
C SER A 405 -5.94 9.84 -6.98
N GLY A 406 -4.97 8.92 -7.07
CA GLY A 406 -3.61 9.24 -7.54
C GLY A 406 -3.54 9.56 -9.03
N MET A 407 -2.33 9.85 -9.56
CA MET A 407 -2.13 10.09 -11.00
C MET A 407 -2.48 8.88 -11.87
N PHE A 408 -2.25 7.67 -11.38
CA PHE A 408 -2.50 6.44 -12.10
C PHE A 408 -3.94 5.98 -11.87
N LEU A 409 -4.84 6.37 -12.78
CA LEU A 409 -6.28 6.09 -12.75
C LEU A 409 -6.72 5.27 -13.97
N GLY A 410 -7.91 4.67 -13.88
CA GLY A 410 -8.50 3.83 -14.92
C GLY A 410 -8.50 2.33 -14.56
N PRO A 411 -8.90 1.46 -15.50
CA PRO A 411 -9.17 0.04 -15.25
C PRO A 411 -7.97 -0.79 -14.80
N THR A 412 -6.76 -0.28 -15.06
CA THR A 412 -5.51 -0.95 -14.72
C THR A 412 -4.79 -0.33 -13.53
N SER A 413 -5.46 0.62 -12.85
CA SER A 413 -4.94 1.34 -11.69
C SER A 413 -4.70 0.44 -10.46
N GLN A 414 -4.25 1.02 -9.36
CA GLN A 414 -4.07 0.29 -8.10
C GLN A 414 -5.40 -0.06 -7.40
N ALA A 415 -6.46 0.67 -7.73
CA ALA A 415 -7.78 0.60 -7.11
C ALA A 415 -8.88 1.00 -8.12
N PRO A 416 -9.02 0.29 -9.26
CA PRO A 416 -10.07 0.57 -10.24
C PRO A 416 -11.46 0.47 -9.63
N ARG A 417 -12.36 1.28 -10.17
CA ARG A 417 -13.80 1.17 -9.91
C ARG A 417 -14.35 -0.12 -10.49
N VAL A 418 -15.42 -0.63 -9.90
CA VAL A 418 -16.08 -1.86 -10.35
C VAL A 418 -16.61 -1.78 -11.80
N ASP A 419 -16.89 -0.57 -12.28
CA ASP A 419 -17.47 -0.29 -13.60
C ASP A 419 -16.50 0.27 -14.65
N GLU A 420 -15.18 0.26 -14.38
CA GLU A 420 -14.18 0.76 -15.35
C GLU A 420 -13.60 -0.33 -16.26
N ALA A 421 -13.68 -1.60 -15.85
CA ALA A 421 -12.91 -2.68 -16.44
C ALA A 421 -13.71 -3.63 -17.33
N ARG A 422 -14.84 -4.16 -16.83
CA ARG A 422 -15.64 -5.17 -17.54
C ARG A 422 -17.08 -4.67 -17.65
N ASP A 423 -17.61 -4.69 -18.87
CA ASP A 423 -18.95 -4.16 -19.15
C ASP A 423 -20.05 -4.97 -18.45
N GLU A 424 -19.83 -6.28 -18.25
CA GLU A 424 -20.76 -7.19 -17.58
C GLU A 424 -20.76 -7.09 -16.05
N SER A 425 -19.73 -6.48 -15.44
CA SER A 425 -19.57 -6.44 -13.97
C SER A 425 -20.81 -5.87 -13.27
N LEU A 426 -21.41 -4.82 -13.83
CA LEU A 426 -22.57 -4.18 -13.22
C LEU A 426 -23.84 -5.04 -13.29
N TYR A 427 -23.99 -5.86 -14.35
CA TYR A 427 -25.10 -6.79 -14.47
C TYR A 427 -25.01 -7.90 -13.42
N GLU A 428 -23.82 -8.50 -13.26
CA GLU A 428 -23.59 -9.53 -12.25
C GLU A 428 -23.68 -8.97 -10.82
N LEU A 429 -23.22 -7.73 -10.60
CA LEU A 429 -23.35 -7.04 -9.32
C LEU A 429 -24.82 -6.77 -8.93
N GLU A 430 -25.67 -6.42 -9.90
CA GLU A 430 -27.11 -6.28 -9.67
C GLU A 430 -27.75 -7.61 -9.25
N ILE A 431 -27.32 -8.75 -9.81
CA ILE A 431 -27.77 -10.08 -9.39
C ILE A 431 -27.29 -10.36 -7.97
N ALA A 432 -26.01 -10.10 -7.66
CA ALA A 432 -25.48 -10.27 -6.31
C ALA A 432 -26.25 -9.45 -5.27
N PHE A 433 -26.60 -8.19 -5.59
CA PHE A 433 -27.44 -7.34 -4.73
C PHE A 433 -28.85 -7.87 -4.51
N GLN A 434 -29.42 -8.62 -5.46
CA GLN A 434 -30.72 -9.28 -5.27
C GLN A 434 -30.65 -10.47 -4.31
N GLN A 435 -29.48 -11.12 -4.21
CA GLN A 435 -29.25 -12.25 -3.30
C GLN A 435 -28.76 -11.82 -1.92
N MET A 436 -28.44 -10.53 -1.73
CA MET A 436 -28.02 -10.02 -0.43
C MET A 436 -29.17 -10.00 0.58
N PRO A 437 -28.96 -10.49 1.82
CA PRO A 437 -29.97 -10.41 2.86
C PRO A 437 -30.18 -8.96 3.27
N SER A 438 -31.44 -8.57 3.46
CA SER A 438 -31.83 -7.24 3.92
C SER A 438 -31.87 -7.17 5.44
N GLY A 439 -31.37 -6.06 6.01
CA GLY A 439 -31.37 -5.84 7.46
C GLY A 439 -30.34 -6.71 8.18
N HIS A 440 -30.73 -7.26 9.33
CA HIS A 440 -29.84 -8.08 10.14
C HIS A 440 -29.51 -9.41 9.46
N ASN A 441 -28.23 -9.76 9.42
CA ASN A 441 -27.75 -10.96 8.75
C ASN A 441 -27.10 -11.95 9.73
N ASP A 442 -27.68 -13.15 9.81
CA ASP A 442 -27.17 -14.26 10.62
C ASP A 442 -26.06 -15.08 9.91
N GLN A 443 -25.80 -14.79 8.63
CA GLN A 443 -24.82 -15.49 7.79
C GLN A 443 -23.70 -14.54 7.32
N PRO A 444 -22.74 -14.18 8.19
CA PRO A 444 -21.72 -13.16 7.88
C PRO A 444 -20.85 -13.52 6.65
N TRP A 445 -20.64 -14.82 6.40
CA TRP A 445 -19.86 -15.31 5.27
C TRP A 445 -20.50 -15.06 3.89
N LEU A 446 -21.83 -14.91 3.84
CA LEU A 446 -22.56 -14.80 2.58
C LEU A 446 -22.22 -13.51 1.82
N VAL A 447 -22.07 -12.40 2.55
CA VAL A 447 -21.75 -11.07 1.99
C VAL A 447 -20.43 -11.11 1.20
N ASP A 448 -19.41 -11.70 1.80
CA ASP A 448 -18.10 -11.86 1.18
C ASP A 448 -18.19 -12.75 -0.07
N ARG A 449 -18.86 -13.91 0.02
CA ARG A 449 -18.97 -14.85 -1.11
C ARG A 449 -19.73 -14.28 -2.30
N LEU A 450 -20.73 -13.44 -2.07
CA LEU A 450 -21.48 -12.76 -3.14
C LEU A 450 -20.63 -11.71 -3.88
N LEU A 451 -19.72 -11.03 -3.18
CA LEU A 451 -18.99 -9.88 -3.72
C LEU A 451 -17.54 -10.17 -4.12
N ARG A 452 -16.89 -11.19 -3.55
CA ARG A 452 -15.45 -11.45 -3.69
C ARG A 452 -14.98 -11.57 -5.14
N ASN A 453 -15.80 -12.17 -6.01
CA ASN A 453 -15.45 -12.36 -7.42
C ASN A 453 -15.90 -11.19 -8.31
N LEU A 454 -16.55 -10.18 -7.74
CA LEU A 454 -17.03 -8.99 -8.44
C LEU A 454 -16.19 -7.76 -8.07
N LEU A 455 -15.72 -7.68 -6.82
CA LEU A 455 -14.82 -6.64 -6.32
C LEU A 455 -13.35 -7.06 -6.55
N ILE A 456 -12.95 -7.06 -7.82
CA ILE A 456 -11.61 -7.48 -8.28
C ILE A 456 -11.11 -6.56 -9.39
N ASP A 457 -9.80 -6.50 -9.56
CA ASP A 457 -9.20 -5.87 -10.74
C ASP A 457 -9.33 -6.75 -12.01
N ILE A 458 -8.79 -6.26 -13.12
CA ILE A 458 -8.75 -7.00 -14.40
C ILE A 458 -8.00 -8.35 -14.33
N THR A 459 -7.14 -8.55 -13.32
CA THR A 459 -6.37 -9.79 -13.11
C THR A 459 -7.03 -10.76 -12.13
N GLY A 460 -8.15 -10.35 -11.52
CA GLY A 460 -8.85 -11.15 -10.51
C GLY A 460 -8.36 -10.94 -9.08
N ASN A 461 -7.61 -9.87 -8.81
CA ASN A 461 -7.06 -9.59 -7.49
C ASN A 461 -8.00 -8.68 -6.67
N THR A 462 -8.51 -9.21 -5.55
CA THR A 462 -9.39 -8.53 -4.59
C THR A 462 -8.68 -7.42 -3.82
N HIS A 463 -7.39 -7.57 -3.54
CA HIS A 463 -6.55 -6.57 -2.88
C HIS A 463 -6.36 -5.30 -3.75
N ARG A 464 -6.69 -5.38 -5.04
CA ARG A 464 -6.57 -4.26 -5.98
C ARG A 464 -7.92 -3.63 -6.33
N ALA A 465 -9.02 -4.02 -5.68
CA ALA A 465 -10.29 -3.34 -5.86
C ALA A 465 -10.34 -2.01 -5.09
N GLU A 466 -11.13 -1.05 -5.58
CA GLU A 466 -11.42 0.20 -4.84
C GLU A 466 -12.00 -0.07 -3.44
N PHE A 467 -12.92 -1.03 -3.38
CA PHE A 467 -13.47 -1.61 -2.16
C PHE A 467 -12.86 -2.98 -1.93
N CYS A 468 -11.82 -3.05 -1.11
CA CYS A 468 -11.10 -4.28 -0.81
C CYS A 468 -11.78 -5.02 0.35
N ILE A 469 -12.20 -6.26 0.08
CA ILE A 469 -12.88 -7.14 1.04
C ILE A 469 -12.01 -8.29 1.54
N ASP A 470 -10.69 -8.24 1.34
CA ASP A 470 -9.78 -9.29 1.78
C ASP A 470 -9.81 -9.53 3.29
N LYS A 471 -10.07 -8.48 4.05
CA LYS A 471 -10.17 -8.50 5.52
C LYS A 471 -11.63 -8.58 6.00
N LEU A 472 -12.61 -8.80 5.11
CA LEU A 472 -14.02 -8.85 5.48
C LEU A 472 -14.38 -10.22 6.06
N TYR A 473 -14.50 -11.25 5.24
CA TYR A 473 -14.74 -12.62 5.69
C TYR A 473 -14.08 -13.63 4.73
N SER A 474 -12.74 -13.69 4.72
CA SER A 474 -12.05 -14.64 3.84
C SER A 474 -12.41 -16.10 4.17
N PRO A 475 -12.70 -16.95 3.17
CA PRO A 475 -12.96 -18.36 3.39
C PRO A 475 -11.69 -19.14 3.76
N ASP A 476 -10.50 -18.65 3.37
CA ASP A 476 -9.24 -19.41 3.38
C ASP A 476 -8.62 -19.57 4.77
N SER A 477 -8.82 -18.59 5.66
CA SER A 477 -8.26 -18.62 7.02
C SER A 477 -9.14 -17.92 8.05
N PHE A 478 -9.02 -18.32 9.31
CA PHE A 478 -9.66 -17.60 10.41
C PHE A 478 -9.11 -16.18 10.57
N SER A 479 -7.80 -15.99 10.34
CA SER A 479 -7.15 -14.67 10.40
C SER A 479 -7.68 -13.66 9.38
N GLY A 480 -8.27 -14.12 8.27
CA GLY A 480 -8.90 -13.26 7.25
C GLY A 480 -10.35 -12.89 7.54
N ARG A 481 -10.93 -13.34 8.66
CA ARG A 481 -12.33 -13.06 9.07
C ARG A 481 -12.38 -11.92 10.08
N GLN A 482 -11.97 -10.72 9.65
CA GLN A 482 -11.83 -9.57 10.54
C GLN A 482 -13.05 -8.62 10.53
N GLY A 483 -13.96 -8.78 9.57
CA GLY A 483 -15.12 -7.89 9.41
C GLY A 483 -14.73 -6.48 8.95
N LEU A 484 -13.59 -6.32 8.29
CA LEU A 484 -13.07 -5.02 7.88
C LEU A 484 -13.26 -4.78 6.38
N LEU A 485 -13.60 -3.55 6.02
CA LEU A 485 -13.62 -3.05 4.64
C LEU A 485 -12.50 -2.03 4.47
N GLU A 486 -11.69 -2.20 3.42
CA GLU A 486 -10.58 -1.30 3.13
C GLU A 486 -10.89 -0.48 1.87
N PHE A 487 -10.92 0.84 2.02
CA PHE A 487 -11.08 1.80 0.94
C PHE A 487 -9.71 2.16 0.37
N ARG A 488 -9.48 1.82 -0.90
CA ARG A 488 -8.15 1.94 -1.53
C ARG A 488 -8.02 3.07 -2.55
N GLY A 489 -9.14 3.64 -3.01
CA GLY A 489 -9.19 4.72 -4.01
C GLY A 489 -8.66 6.10 -3.55
N PHE A 490 -7.96 6.19 -2.42
CA PHE A 490 -7.52 7.44 -1.82
C PHE A 490 -6.00 7.62 -1.95
N GLU A 491 -5.57 8.72 -2.55
CA GLU A 491 -4.19 9.21 -2.55
C GLU A 491 -3.84 9.84 -1.19
N MET A 492 -2.55 9.74 -0.82
CA MET A 492 -2.01 10.38 0.37
C MET A 492 -2.11 11.90 0.27
N PRO A 493 -2.90 12.57 1.15
CA PRO A 493 -3.00 14.00 1.12
C PRO A 493 -1.80 14.65 1.83
N PRO A 494 -1.41 15.88 1.41
CA PRO A 494 -0.23 16.56 1.92
C PRO A 494 -0.35 16.96 3.40
N HIS A 495 -1.56 17.04 3.95
CA HIS A 495 -1.81 17.54 5.30
C HIS A 495 -2.78 16.66 6.09
N ALA A 496 -2.53 16.50 7.40
CA ALA A 496 -3.33 15.68 8.32
C ALA A 496 -4.83 16.02 8.28
N ARG A 497 -5.18 17.31 8.30
CA ARG A 497 -6.58 17.78 8.23
C ARG A 497 -7.29 17.35 6.95
N MET A 498 -6.58 17.28 5.81
CA MET A 498 -7.17 16.74 4.59
C MET A 498 -7.46 15.24 4.79
N SER A 499 -6.49 14.46 5.27
CA SER A 499 -6.73 13.03 5.59
C SER A 499 -7.94 12.83 6.51
N LEU A 500 -8.08 13.67 7.53
CA LEU A 500 -9.24 13.65 8.43
C LEU A 500 -10.56 13.97 7.72
N VAL A 501 -10.59 14.90 6.76
CA VAL A 501 -11.82 15.17 5.96
C VAL A 501 -12.23 13.95 5.13
N GLN A 502 -11.29 13.20 4.54
CA GLN A 502 -11.60 11.93 3.86
C GLN A 502 -12.24 10.93 4.83
N MET A 503 -11.66 10.75 6.01
CA MET A 503 -12.19 9.86 7.05
C MET A 503 -13.56 10.33 7.56
N LEU A 504 -13.78 11.63 7.70
CA LEU A 504 -15.06 12.22 8.11
C LEU A 504 -16.14 11.94 7.07
N LEU A 505 -15.83 12.10 5.78
CA LEU A 505 -16.74 11.82 4.67
C LEU A 505 -17.21 10.36 4.70
N ILE A 506 -16.25 9.41 4.74
CA ILE A 506 -16.55 7.98 4.77
C ILE A 506 -17.39 7.60 5.99
N ARG A 507 -17.04 8.12 7.18
CA ARG A 507 -17.80 7.87 8.41
C ARG A 507 -19.22 8.43 8.34
N THR A 508 -19.39 9.63 7.79
CA THR A 508 -20.71 10.26 7.66
C THR A 508 -21.59 9.45 6.70
N LEU A 509 -21.03 9.02 5.55
CA LEU A 509 -21.73 8.16 4.59
C LEU A 509 -22.13 6.81 5.21
N MET A 510 -21.24 6.19 5.98
CA MET A 510 -21.56 4.97 6.72
C MET A 510 -22.76 5.16 7.64
N VAL A 511 -22.78 6.20 8.47
CA VAL A 511 -23.91 6.46 9.40
C VAL A 511 -25.19 6.79 8.62
N ARG A 512 -25.09 7.57 7.54
CA ARG A 512 -26.21 7.84 6.63
C ARG A 512 -26.81 6.55 6.08
N PHE A 513 -25.99 5.62 5.56
CA PHE A 513 -26.47 4.36 4.99
C PHE A 513 -26.94 3.34 6.04
N TRP A 514 -26.39 3.39 7.24
CA TRP A 514 -26.86 2.59 8.37
C TRP A 514 -28.31 2.96 8.72
N ASN A 515 -28.61 4.26 8.82
CA ASN A 515 -29.94 4.75 9.16
C ASN A 515 -30.92 4.61 7.99
N THR A 516 -30.47 4.96 6.77
CA THR A 516 -31.29 4.93 5.56
C THR A 516 -30.49 4.31 4.41
N PRO A 517 -30.68 2.99 4.14
CA PRO A 517 -30.02 2.31 3.04
C PRO A 517 -30.25 2.98 1.69
N TYR A 518 -29.22 3.03 0.85
CA TYR A 518 -29.22 3.58 -0.51
C TYR A 518 -29.40 2.45 -1.53
N ALA A 519 -30.64 2.03 -1.75
CA ALA A 519 -30.99 0.88 -2.60
C ALA A 519 -31.55 1.32 -3.96
N HIS A 520 -30.70 1.90 -4.81
CA HIS A 520 -31.06 2.32 -6.17
C HIS A 520 -30.50 1.38 -7.24
N ARG A 521 -30.94 1.55 -8.50
CA ARG A 521 -30.40 0.83 -9.66
C ARG A 521 -29.11 1.48 -10.13
N LEU A 522 -28.12 0.67 -10.50
CA LEU A 522 -26.82 1.14 -10.98
C LEU A 522 -26.94 1.87 -12.32
N VAL A 523 -26.13 2.89 -12.52
CA VAL A 523 -26.11 3.73 -13.72
C VAL A 523 -25.12 3.17 -14.74
N ARG A 524 -25.52 3.03 -16.01
CA ARG A 524 -24.61 2.61 -17.09
C ARG A 524 -23.89 3.83 -17.67
N TRP A 525 -22.83 4.28 -16.97
CA TRP A 525 -22.07 5.46 -17.38
C TRP A 525 -21.33 5.29 -18.71
N GLY A 526 -20.78 4.10 -18.97
CA GLY A 526 -19.99 3.83 -20.17
C GLY A 526 -18.83 4.82 -20.32
N THR A 527 -18.63 5.34 -21.54
CA THR A 527 -17.55 6.27 -21.86
C THR A 527 -17.65 7.61 -21.12
N ALA A 528 -18.80 7.96 -20.54
CA ALA A 528 -18.96 9.19 -19.77
C ALA A 528 -18.02 9.25 -18.55
N LEU A 529 -17.61 8.10 -17.99
CA LEU A 529 -16.61 8.02 -16.92
C LEU A 529 -15.29 8.68 -17.35
N HIS A 530 -14.79 8.29 -18.52
CA HIS A 530 -13.50 8.74 -19.05
C HIS A 530 -13.60 10.01 -19.92
N ASP A 531 -14.80 10.56 -20.08
CA ASP A 531 -15.05 11.81 -20.79
C ASP A 531 -15.46 12.94 -19.83
N ARG A 532 -16.70 12.89 -19.33
CA ARG A 532 -17.32 13.92 -18.49
C ARG A 532 -16.69 13.97 -17.09
N PHE A 533 -16.61 12.82 -16.42
CA PHE A 533 -16.15 12.75 -15.02
C PHE A 533 -14.64 12.84 -14.83
N MET A 534 -13.88 13.01 -15.92
CA MET A 534 -12.46 13.35 -15.87
C MET A 534 -12.20 14.87 -15.86
N LEU A 535 -13.25 15.68 -15.99
CA LEU A 535 -13.16 17.13 -15.99
C LEU A 535 -13.43 17.71 -14.58
N PRO A 536 -12.58 18.61 -14.06
CA PRO A 536 -12.71 19.23 -12.74
C PRO A 536 -14.11 19.76 -12.42
N HIS A 537 -14.77 20.40 -13.39
CA HIS A 537 -16.10 20.98 -13.20
C HIS A 537 -17.15 19.93 -12.84
N TYR A 538 -17.20 18.81 -13.57
CA TYR A 538 -18.20 17.77 -13.31
C TYR A 538 -17.87 16.94 -12.08
N VAL A 539 -16.58 16.76 -11.75
CA VAL A 539 -16.17 16.19 -10.46
C VAL A 539 -16.66 17.07 -9.31
N TRP A 540 -16.55 18.40 -9.44
CA TRP A 540 -16.99 19.34 -8.42
C TRP A 540 -18.52 19.40 -8.27
N GLU A 541 -19.27 19.43 -9.38
CA GLU A 541 -20.75 19.38 -9.33
C GLU A 541 -21.26 18.04 -8.76
N ASP A 542 -20.62 16.91 -9.08
CA ASP A 542 -20.99 15.62 -8.52
C ASP A 542 -20.70 15.55 -6.99
N MET A 543 -19.58 16.12 -6.52
CA MET A 543 -19.33 16.25 -5.08
C MET A 543 -20.31 17.18 -4.36
N LYS A 544 -20.82 18.20 -5.05
CA LYS A 544 -21.84 19.10 -4.52
C LYS A 544 -23.16 18.34 -4.31
N ASP A 545 -23.52 17.42 -5.21
CA ASP A 545 -24.67 16.53 -5.03
C ASP A 545 -24.49 15.60 -3.83
N VAL A 546 -23.29 15.03 -3.65
CA VAL A 546 -22.95 14.23 -2.45
C VAL A 546 -23.12 15.05 -1.17
N CYS A 547 -22.62 16.28 -1.14
CA CYS A 547 -22.76 17.16 0.03
C CYS A 547 -24.22 17.54 0.29
N ALA A 548 -24.99 17.83 -0.77
CA ALA A 548 -26.41 18.16 -0.67
C ALA A 548 -27.23 16.99 -0.10
N ASP A 549 -26.93 15.77 -0.54
CA ASP A 549 -27.54 14.55 -0.01
C ASP A 549 -27.22 14.34 1.48
N LEU A 550 -25.97 14.52 1.89
CA LEU A 550 -25.57 14.46 3.31
C LEU A 550 -26.29 15.53 4.16
N GLN A 551 -26.39 16.76 3.65
CA GLN A 551 -27.08 17.86 4.31
C GLN A 551 -28.59 17.59 4.44
N ALA A 552 -29.21 17.06 3.38
CA ALA A 552 -30.61 16.64 3.40
C ALA A 552 -30.86 15.52 4.42
N ALA A 553 -29.88 14.62 4.61
CA ALA A 553 -29.91 13.58 5.64
C ALA A 553 -29.61 14.09 7.06
N GLY A 554 -29.39 15.40 7.25
CA GLY A 554 -29.16 16.03 8.55
C GLY A 554 -27.69 16.15 8.97
N TYR A 555 -26.74 15.84 8.08
CA TYR A 555 -25.30 16.00 8.34
C TYR A 555 -24.78 17.27 7.65
N PRO A 556 -24.35 18.31 8.39
CA PRO A 556 -23.93 19.58 7.82
C PRO A 556 -22.50 19.51 7.23
N PHE A 557 -22.24 18.55 6.34
CA PHE A 557 -20.97 18.39 5.64
C PHE A 557 -20.86 19.46 4.55
N GLN A 558 -19.82 20.29 4.62
CA GLN A 558 -19.66 21.46 3.77
C GLN A 558 -18.76 21.17 2.57
N LEU A 559 -19.17 21.63 1.39
CA LEU A 559 -18.42 21.45 0.14
C LEU A 559 -17.07 22.19 0.20
N GLU A 560 -17.00 23.31 0.91
CA GLU A 560 -15.80 24.14 1.08
C GLU A 560 -14.66 23.38 1.77
N TRP A 561 -14.97 22.37 2.59
CA TRP A 561 -13.95 21.51 3.21
C TRP A 561 -13.18 20.68 2.18
N LEU A 562 -13.76 20.48 0.99
CA LEU A 562 -13.16 19.74 -0.11
C LEU A 562 -12.37 20.63 -1.09
N ALA A 563 -12.44 21.96 -0.96
CA ALA A 563 -11.73 22.89 -1.85
C ALA A 563 -10.21 22.64 -1.92
N PRO A 564 -9.49 22.30 -0.83
CA PRO A 564 -8.07 21.95 -0.91
C PRO A 564 -7.80 20.70 -1.77
N PHE A 565 -8.70 19.72 -1.78
CA PHE A 565 -8.56 18.53 -2.65
C PHE A 565 -8.75 18.89 -4.11
N HIS A 566 -9.75 19.74 -4.40
CA HIS A 566 -9.99 20.20 -5.76
C HIS A 566 -8.78 20.97 -6.31
N GLU A 567 -8.17 21.86 -5.53
CA GLU A 567 -6.98 22.59 -5.99
C GLU A 567 -5.73 21.70 -6.05
N PHE A 568 -5.56 20.77 -5.11
CA PHE A 568 -4.46 19.80 -5.13
C PHE A 568 -4.54 18.89 -6.36
N ARG A 569 -5.74 18.37 -6.67
CA ARG A 569 -5.97 17.46 -7.78
C ARG A 569 -5.98 18.16 -9.14
N PHE A 570 -6.55 19.36 -9.19
CA PHE A 570 -6.79 20.11 -10.41
C PHE A 570 -6.15 21.50 -10.35
N PRO A 571 -4.82 21.63 -10.28
CA PRO A 571 -4.19 22.94 -10.19
C PRO A 571 -4.50 23.80 -11.43
N VAL A 572 -4.65 25.11 -11.22
CA VAL A 572 -4.78 26.09 -12.30
C VAL A 572 -3.44 26.27 -13.00
N TYR A 573 -3.43 26.23 -14.33
CA TYR A 573 -2.24 26.54 -15.14
C TYR A 573 -2.15 28.02 -15.50
N GLY A 574 -3.28 28.66 -15.76
CA GLY A 574 -3.32 30.10 -16.02
C GLY A 574 -4.72 30.60 -16.37
N ARG A 575 -4.85 31.92 -16.36
CA ARG A 575 -6.08 32.65 -16.71
C ARG A 575 -5.74 33.83 -17.60
N VAL A 576 -6.60 34.11 -18.57
CA VAL A 576 -6.54 35.32 -19.40
C VAL A 576 -7.94 35.93 -19.50
N GLN A 577 -7.99 37.26 -19.66
CA GLN A 577 -9.24 37.98 -19.81
C GLN A 577 -9.17 38.92 -21.02
N TYR A 578 -10.08 38.74 -21.98
CA TYR A 578 -10.17 39.54 -23.19
C TYR A 578 -11.63 39.91 -23.47
N CYS A 579 -11.91 41.19 -23.72
CA CYS A 579 -13.26 41.67 -24.08
C CYS A 579 -14.39 41.22 -23.12
N GLY A 580 -14.10 41.08 -21.82
CA GLY A 580 -15.07 40.60 -20.82
C GLY A 580 -15.27 39.08 -20.78
N ILE A 581 -14.49 38.33 -21.58
CA ILE A 581 -14.44 36.87 -21.59
C ILE A 581 -13.21 36.43 -20.80
N GLU A 582 -13.42 35.61 -19.76
CA GLU A 582 -12.35 34.97 -19.00
C GLU A 582 -12.15 33.54 -19.50
N LEU A 583 -10.91 33.14 -19.78
CA LEU A 583 -10.52 31.78 -20.11
C LEU A 583 -9.55 31.26 -19.05
N GLU A 584 -9.92 30.16 -18.40
CA GLU A 584 -9.10 29.42 -17.43
C GLU A 584 -8.67 28.07 -18.01
N LEU A 585 -7.38 27.76 -17.90
CA LEU A 585 -6.84 26.42 -18.13
C LEU A 585 -6.54 25.74 -16.80
N ARG A 586 -7.13 24.57 -16.59
CA ARG A 586 -6.93 23.77 -15.38
C ARG A 586 -6.50 22.35 -15.76
N ALA A 587 -5.65 21.73 -14.94
CA ALA A 587 -5.32 20.31 -15.10
C ALA A 587 -6.60 19.46 -15.02
N ALA A 588 -6.71 18.42 -15.83
CA ALA A 588 -7.80 17.45 -15.81
C ALA A 588 -7.25 16.02 -15.73
N LEU A 589 -8.13 15.06 -15.40
CA LEU A 589 -7.74 13.67 -15.27
C LEU A 589 -7.55 13.01 -16.63
N GLU A 590 -6.60 12.09 -16.69
CA GLU A 590 -6.40 11.24 -17.87
C GLU A 590 -6.00 9.83 -17.42
N PRO A 591 -6.73 8.78 -17.85
CA PRO A 591 -6.36 7.40 -17.54
C PRO A 591 -5.06 7.01 -18.22
N TRP A 592 -4.23 6.32 -17.47
CA TRP A 592 -2.94 5.83 -17.92
C TRP A 592 -3.04 4.32 -18.06
N ASN A 593 -3.21 3.84 -19.29
CA ASN A 593 -3.46 2.42 -19.52
C ASN A 593 -2.14 1.63 -19.51
N VAL A 594 -2.17 0.47 -18.86
CA VAL A 594 -1.10 -0.53 -18.98
C VAL A 594 -1.06 -1.04 -20.42
N LEU A 595 0.16 -1.10 -20.97
CA LEU A 595 0.45 -1.58 -22.32
C LEU A 595 0.63 -3.11 -22.34
N GLY A 596 0.74 -3.67 -23.54
CA GLY A 596 1.08 -5.08 -23.74
C GLY A 596 2.40 -5.45 -23.05
N GLU A 597 2.55 -6.73 -22.70
CA GLU A 597 3.77 -7.25 -22.09
C GLU A 597 4.96 -7.17 -23.05
N GLU A 598 6.09 -6.67 -22.55
CA GLU A 598 7.35 -6.63 -23.29
C GLU A 598 8.39 -7.49 -22.57
N LEU A 599 9.15 -8.29 -23.35
CA LEU A 599 10.26 -9.08 -22.83
C LEU A 599 11.50 -8.20 -22.69
N SER A 600 12.00 -8.06 -21.46
CA SER A 600 13.29 -7.44 -21.17
C SER A 600 14.32 -8.51 -20.80
N SER A 601 15.60 -8.16 -20.83
CA SER A 601 16.70 -9.05 -20.38
C SER A 601 16.61 -9.44 -18.90
N GLN A 602 15.80 -8.74 -18.09
CA GLN A 602 15.58 -9.02 -16.67
C GLN A 602 14.21 -9.66 -16.37
N GLY A 603 13.39 -9.92 -17.40
CA GLY A 603 12.05 -10.50 -17.26
C GLY A 603 10.98 -9.73 -18.05
N THR A 604 9.71 -10.06 -17.82
CA THR A 604 8.58 -9.38 -18.48
C THR A 604 8.27 -8.06 -17.80
N ALA A 605 8.17 -6.98 -18.57
CA ALA A 605 7.78 -5.65 -18.11
C ALA A 605 6.41 -5.27 -18.69
N ARG A 606 5.61 -4.54 -17.91
CA ARG A 606 4.35 -3.92 -18.35
C ARG A 606 4.48 -2.42 -18.18
N PHE A 607 4.65 -1.72 -19.30
CA PHE A 607 4.73 -0.26 -19.30
C PHE A 607 3.33 0.36 -19.20
N VAL A 608 3.30 1.66 -18.93
CA VAL A 608 2.06 2.44 -18.86
C VAL A 608 2.19 3.61 -19.82
N ASP A 609 1.14 3.89 -20.59
CA ASP A 609 1.12 5.03 -21.50
C ASP A 609 0.88 6.35 -20.74
N SER A 610 1.96 6.94 -20.26
CA SER A 610 1.96 8.26 -19.61
C SER A 610 2.19 9.41 -20.61
N SER A 611 2.08 9.15 -21.92
CA SER A 611 2.25 10.15 -22.98
C SER A 611 1.08 11.13 -23.09
N LEU A 612 -0.07 10.74 -22.54
CA LEU A 612 -1.33 11.45 -22.68
C LEU A 612 -1.62 12.32 -21.46
N GLU A 613 -2.11 13.52 -21.75
CA GLU A 613 -2.59 14.47 -20.76
C GLU A 613 -3.92 15.08 -21.19
N ARG A 614 -4.61 15.64 -20.21
CA ARG A 614 -5.87 16.37 -20.40
C ARG A 614 -5.83 17.70 -19.67
N VAL A 615 -6.38 18.72 -20.31
CA VAL A 615 -6.69 20.01 -19.68
C VAL A 615 -8.17 20.30 -19.80
N GLN A 616 -8.74 20.94 -18.79
CA GLN A 616 -10.05 21.55 -18.89
C GLN A 616 -9.90 23.01 -19.27
N VAL A 617 -10.64 23.41 -20.30
CA VAL A 617 -10.86 24.81 -20.66
C VAL A 617 -12.18 25.23 -20.03
N LYS A 618 -12.15 26.23 -19.16
CA LYS A 618 -13.34 26.86 -18.61
C LYS A 618 -13.41 28.30 -19.09
N ILE A 619 -14.59 28.73 -19.54
CA ILE A 619 -14.80 30.09 -20.01
C ILE A 619 -15.99 30.71 -19.32
N ASN A 620 -15.85 31.98 -18.97
CA ASN A 620 -16.92 32.79 -18.42
C ASN A 620 -17.14 34.05 -19.26
N GLY A 621 -18.39 34.47 -19.42
CA GLY A 621 -18.77 35.62 -20.26
C GLY A 621 -18.89 35.33 -21.77
N LEU A 622 -18.90 34.06 -22.19
CA LEU A 622 -19.05 33.69 -23.60
C LEU A 622 -20.51 33.89 -24.07
N THR A 623 -20.68 34.46 -25.26
CA THR A 623 -21.99 34.49 -25.95
C THR A 623 -22.01 33.39 -27.01
N ASP A 624 -22.87 32.38 -26.83
CA ASP A 624 -22.91 31.12 -27.60
C ASP A 624 -22.93 31.29 -29.13
N SER A 625 -23.61 32.32 -29.62
CA SER A 625 -23.79 32.57 -31.05
C SER A 625 -22.65 33.36 -31.70
N ARG A 626 -21.71 33.90 -30.92
CA ARG A 626 -20.68 34.84 -31.41
C ARG A 626 -19.26 34.36 -31.22
N TYR A 627 -18.95 33.71 -30.11
CA TYR A 627 -17.57 33.36 -29.79
C TYR A 627 -17.37 31.85 -29.80
N VAL A 628 -16.30 31.42 -30.44
CA VAL A 628 -15.88 30.01 -30.53
C VAL A 628 -14.46 29.90 -30.01
N VAL A 629 -14.15 28.77 -29.37
CA VAL A 629 -12.82 28.50 -28.85
C VAL A 629 -12.19 27.43 -29.71
N ALA A 630 -10.97 27.68 -30.14
CA ALA A 630 -10.18 26.70 -30.88
C ALA A 630 -8.91 26.35 -30.09
N CYS A 631 -8.50 25.09 -30.15
CA CYS A 631 -7.19 24.62 -29.71
C CYS A 631 -6.43 24.08 -30.91
N ASN A 632 -5.25 24.62 -31.20
CA ASN A 632 -4.42 24.27 -32.36
C ASN A 632 -5.22 24.30 -33.70
N GLY A 633 -6.14 25.26 -33.83
CA GLY A 633 -7.00 25.44 -35.00
C GLY A 633 -8.23 24.54 -35.08
N ARG A 634 -8.44 23.64 -34.10
CA ARG A 634 -9.65 22.80 -34.01
C ARG A 634 -10.64 23.38 -33.00
N ARG A 635 -11.91 23.43 -33.38
CA ARG A 635 -12.99 23.89 -32.49
C ARG A 635 -13.07 22.99 -31.25
N VAL A 636 -13.16 23.59 -30.08
CA VAL A 636 -13.34 22.89 -28.80
C VAL A 636 -14.85 22.70 -28.55
N PRO A 637 -15.34 21.52 -28.13
CA PRO A 637 -16.75 21.23 -27.97
C PRO A 637 -17.29 21.77 -26.63
N MET A 638 -17.30 23.09 -26.48
CA MET A 638 -17.74 23.80 -25.28
C MET A 638 -19.17 23.40 -24.87
N LYS A 639 -19.36 22.98 -23.61
CA LYS A 639 -20.66 22.62 -23.02
C LYS A 639 -21.06 23.63 -21.96
N ALA A 640 -22.32 24.04 -21.96
CA ALA A 640 -22.86 24.95 -20.96
C ALA A 640 -22.92 24.27 -19.58
N THR A 641 -22.56 24.99 -18.53
CA THR A 641 -22.56 24.48 -17.15
C THR A 641 -23.91 24.65 -16.44
N GLY A 642 -24.88 25.30 -17.09
CA GLY A 642 -26.14 25.73 -16.49
C GLY A 642 -26.10 27.17 -15.94
N VAL A 643 -24.91 27.73 -15.75
CA VAL A 643 -24.72 29.17 -15.47
C VAL A 643 -24.62 29.93 -16.79
N LYS A 644 -25.41 30.99 -16.93
CA LYS A 644 -25.46 31.78 -18.18
C LYS A 644 -24.09 32.38 -18.49
N GLY A 645 -23.55 32.05 -19.66
CA GLY A 645 -22.26 32.55 -20.14
C GLY A 645 -21.06 31.74 -19.68
N GLU A 646 -21.26 30.65 -18.94
CA GLU A 646 -20.21 29.76 -18.46
C GLU A 646 -20.21 28.43 -19.24
N TYR A 647 -19.04 28.04 -19.74
CA TYR A 647 -18.86 26.85 -20.56
C TYR A 647 -17.59 26.10 -20.18
N VAL A 648 -17.61 24.77 -20.34
CA VAL A 648 -16.45 23.90 -20.08
C VAL A 648 -16.27 22.86 -21.18
N ALA A 649 -15.03 22.46 -21.43
CA ALA A 649 -14.68 21.32 -22.26
C ALA A 649 -13.30 20.77 -21.90
N GLY A 650 -13.06 19.50 -22.21
CA GLY A 650 -11.75 18.88 -22.15
C GLY A 650 -10.97 19.02 -23.46
N VAL A 651 -9.65 19.11 -23.37
CA VAL A 651 -8.74 18.87 -24.50
C VAL A 651 -7.77 17.76 -24.09
N ARG A 652 -7.84 16.65 -24.82
CA ARG A 652 -6.96 15.49 -24.68
C ARG A 652 -5.88 15.54 -25.76
N PHE A 653 -4.64 15.35 -25.35
CA PHE A 653 -3.50 15.54 -26.24
C PHE A 653 -2.32 14.66 -25.82
N ARG A 654 -1.40 14.45 -26.77
CA ARG A 654 -0.10 13.83 -26.49
C ARG A 654 0.92 14.89 -26.07
N ALA A 655 1.43 14.75 -24.85
CA ALA A 655 2.35 15.68 -24.22
C ALA A 655 3.84 15.39 -24.55
N TRP A 656 4.20 14.11 -24.67
CA TRP A 656 5.54 13.65 -25.07
C TRP A 656 5.44 12.31 -25.81
N GLN A 657 6.53 11.80 -26.40
CA GLN A 657 6.50 10.57 -27.21
C GLN A 657 7.47 9.51 -26.64
N PRO A 658 7.00 8.61 -25.75
CA PRO A 658 7.79 7.47 -25.33
C PRO A 658 7.99 6.45 -26.46
N PRO A 659 9.01 5.58 -26.34
CA PRO A 659 9.19 4.46 -27.26
C PRO A 659 8.01 3.46 -27.24
N SER A 660 7.41 3.24 -26.06
CA SER A 660 6.22 2.41 -25.88
C SER A 660 4.99 3.28 -25.57
N ALA A 661 3.97 3.22 -26.42
CA ALA A 661 2.71 3.96 -26.29
C ALA A 661 1.58 3.23 -27.04
N LEU A 662 0.31 3.54 -26.75
CA LEU A 662 -0.85 2.94 -27.44
C LEU A 662 -0.86 3.23 -28.95
N HIS A 663 -0.40 4.42 -29.34
CA HIS A 663 -0.43 4.87 -30.74
C HIS A 663 0.93 5.45 -31.15
N PRO A 664 1.92 4.66 -31.58
CA PRO A 664 3.30 5.13 -31.76
C PRO A 664 3.45 6.19 -32.87
N THR A 665 2.56 6.20 -33.87
CA THR A 665 2.61 7.09 -35.05
C THR A 665 2.12 8.51 -34.79
N ILE A 666 1.42 8.76 -33.68
CA ILE A 666 0.83 10.07 -33.38
C ILE A 666 1.90 10.97 -32.76
N GLY A 667 2.12 12.17 -33.32
CA GLY A 667 3.12 13.11 -32.82
C GLY A 667 2.74 13.79 -31.49
N ILE A 668 3.66 14.61 -30.99
CA ILE A 668 3.42 15.51 -29.85
C ILE A 668 2.54 16.68 -30.33
N HIS A 669 1.55 17.08 -29.53
CA HIS A 669 0.64 18.19 -29.86
C HIS A 669 0.99 19.51 -29.16
N ALA A 670 1.91 19.47 -28.19
CA ALA A 670 2.38 20.65 -27.49
C ALA A 670 3.28 21.52 -28.39
N PRO A 671 3.24 22.86 -28.27
CA PRO A 671 2.37 23.63 -27.37
C PRO A 671 0.90 23.63 -27.80
N LEU A 672 0.01 23.79 -26.82
CA LEU A 672 -1.42 23.98 -27.06
C LEU A 672 -1.71 25.48 -27.16
N VAL A 673 -2.16 25.93 -28.32
CA VAL A 673 -2.54 27.32 -28.57
C VAL A 673 -4.06 27.40 -28.56
N PHE A 674 -4.60 28.16 -27.60
CA PHE A 674 -6.02 28.43 -27.46
C PHE A 674 -6.36 29.80 -28.01
N ASP A 675 -7.30 29.87 -28.94
CA ASP A 675 -7.76 31.10 -29.58
C ASP A 675 -9.27 31.30 -29.32
N ILE A 676 -9.65 32.50 -28.89
CA ILE A 676 -11.04 32.96 -28.78
C ILE A 676 -11.38 33.68 -30.08
N ILE A 677 -12.25 33.07 -30.88
CA ILE A 677 -12.60 33.51 -32.22
C ILE A 677 -13.97 34.18 -32.20
N ASP A 678 -14.04 35.44 -32.64
CA ASP A 678 -15.28 36.15 -32.91
C ASP A 678 -15.79 35.76 -34.31
N THR A 679 -16.83 34.94 -34.37
CA THR A 679 -17.38 34.41 -35.64
C THR A 679 -18.08 35.47 -36.47
N TRP A 680 -18.52 36.57 -35.85
CA TRP A 680 -19.18 37.66 -36.59
C TRP A 680 -18.17 38.50 -37.38
N ASN A 681 -16.99 38.71 -36.79
CA ASN A 681 -15.92 39.50 -37.39
C ASN A 681 -14.84 38.64 -38.05
N GLY A 682 -14.89 37.31 -37.87
CA GLY A 682 -13.89 36.38 -38.36
C GLY A 682 -12.49 36.74 -37.89
N ARG A 683 -12.28 36.93 -36.58
CA ARG A 683 -10.96 37.30 -36.01
C ARG A 683 -10.74 36.76 -34.60
N SER A 684 -9.47 36.57 -34.22
CA SER A 684 -9.08 36.12 -32.89
C SER A 684 -9.07 37.36 -32.01
N VAL A 685 -9.84 37.33 -30.93
CA VAL A 685 -9.95 38.44 -29.98
C VAL A 685 -8.98 38.31 -28.81
N GLY A 686 -8.35 37.14 -28.66
CA GLY A 686 -7.37 36.84 -27.64
C GLY A 686 -7.22 35.33 -27.46
N GLY A 687 -6.37 34.93 -26.51
CA GLY A 687 -6.08 33.53 -26.28
C GLY A 687 -4.89 33.32 -25.35
N CYS A 688 -4.43 32.08 -25.25
CA CYS A 688 -3.27 31.72 -24.46
C CYS A 688 -2.58 30.48 -25.00
N THR A 689 -1.31 30.30 -24.65
CA THR A 689 -0.52 29.14 -25.03
C THR A 689 -0.06 28.39 -23.80
N TYR A 690 -0.24 27.06 -23.82
CA TYR A 690 0.23 26.15 -22.79
C TYR A 690 1.34 25.24 -23.34
N HIS A 691 2.46 25.18 -22.61
CA HIS A 691 3.59 24.33 -22.91
C HIS A 691 3.66 23.15 -21.92
N VAL A 692 4.03 21.96 -22.38
CA VAL A 692 4.27 20.82 -21.48
C VAL A 692 5.60 20.97 -20.73
N SER A 693 6.61 21.42 -21.47
CA SER A 693 7.96 21.72 -20.99
C SER A 693 8.20 23.23 -20.93
N HIS A 694 9.30 23.66 -20.31
CA HIS A 694 9.64 25.07 -20.28
C HIS A 694 9.88 25.60 -21.72
N PRO A 695 9.24 26.71 -22.12
CA PRO A 695 9.28 27.20 -23.51
C PRO A 695 10.68 27.56 -24.01
N GLY A 696 11.58 27.95 -23.11
CA GLY A 696 13.01 28.16 -23.40
C GLY A 696 13.87 26.89 -23.53
N GLY A 697 13.28 25.68 -23.56
CA GLY A 697 13.99 24.40 -23.68
C GLY A 697 14.74 23.95 -22.41
N ARG A 698 14.58 24.65 -21.29
CA ARG A 698 15.24 24.35 -20.02
C ARG A 698 14.45 23.31 -19.23
N ASN A 699 14.76 22.04 -19.45
CA ASN A 699 14.19 20.95 -18.66
C ASN A 699 15.08 20.68 -17.46
N SER A 700 14.51 20.74 -16.26
CA SER A 700 15.23 20.40 -15.03
C SER A 700 15.37 18.89 -14.90
N GLU A 701 16.59 18.42 -14.65
CA GLU A 701 16.89 17.02 -14.34
C GLU A 701 16.66 16.69 -12.85
N ILE A 702 16.53 17.73 -12.02
CA ILE A 702 16.30 17.63 -10.57
C ILE A 702 14.86 17.97 -10.20
N PHE A 703 14.31 17.23 -9.25
CA PHE A 703 13.00 17.49 -8.67
C PHE A 703 13.00 18.84 -7.92
N PRO A 704 11.85 19.54 -7.88
CA PRO A 704 11.72 20.77 -7.09
C PRO A 704 12.06 20.53 -5.62
N VAL A 705 12.76 21.47 -5.01
CA VAL A 705 13.15 21.40 -3.59
C VAL A 705 11.98 21.75 -2.67
N ASN A 706 11.04 22.57 -3.14
CA ASN A 706 9.87 23.02 -2.39
C ASN A 706 8.68 23.39 -3.30
N ALA A 707 7.54 23.71 -2.68
CA ALA A 707 6.31 24.08 -3.36
C ALA A 707 6.44 25.35 -4.22
N TYR A 708 7.24 26.34 -3.81
CA TYR A 708 7.43 27.58 -4.57
C TYR A 708 8.18 27.35 -5.89
N GLU A 709 9.21 26.51 -5.87
CA GLU A 709 9.91 26.12 -7.09
C GLU A 709 9.00 25.32 -8.02
N ALA A 710 8.24 24.37 -7.45
CA ALA A 710 7.27 23.58 -8.21
C ALA A 710 6.22 24.49 -8.87
N GLU A 711 5.69 25.46 -8.12
CA GLU A 711 4.74 26.46 -8.61
C GLU A 711 5.34 27.35 -9.71
N SER A 712 6.55 27.87 -9.52
CA SER A 712 7.24 28.67 -10.55
C SER A 712 7.43 27.88 -11.86
N ARG A 713 7.79 26.60 -11.77
CA ARG A 713 7.86 25.71 -12.95
C ARG A 713 6.49 25.60 -13.63
N ARG A 714 5.41 25.42 -12.88
CA ARG A 714 4.05 25.36 -13.45
C ARG A 714 3.66 26.67 -14.15
N PHE A 715 3.88 27.83 -13.52
CA PHE A 715 3.55 29.14 -14.11
C PHE A 715 4.33 29.44 -15.38
N SER A 716 5.61 29.05 -15.45
CA SER A 716 6.46 29.29 -16.64
C SER A 716 5.97 28.63 -17.93
N ARG A 717 5.04 27.66 -17.81
CA ARG A 717 4.45 26.90 -18.92
C ARG A 717 3.23 27.58 -19.54
N PHE A 718 2.67 28.58 -18.89
CA PHE A 718 1.52 29.34 -19.39
C PHE A 718 1.99 30.68 -19.94
N ARG A 719 1.51 31.05 -21.14
CA ARG A 719 1.81 32.33 -21.78
C ARG A 719 0.54 32.97 -22.32
N GLU A 720 0.48 34.29 -22.21
CA GLU A 720 -0.58 35.12 -22.81
C GLU A 720 -0.29 35.39 -24.30
N GLU A 721 0.09 34.36 -25.02
CA GLU A 721 0.39 34.36 -26.46
C GLU A 721 -0.72 33.59 -27.19
N HIS A 722 -1.21 34.10 -28.31
CA HIS A 722 -2.25 33.50 -29.15
C HIS A 722 -1.92 33.70 -30.63
N THR A 723 -2.70 33.12 -31.55
CA THR A 723 -2.50 33.31 -33.00
C THR A 723 -3.12 34.65 -33.45
N PRO A 724 -2.33 35.69 -33.78
CA PRO A 724 -2.89 36.96 -34.23
C PRO A 724 -3.31 36.86 -35.70
N GLY A 725 -4.41 37.53 -36.05
CA GLY A 725 -4.88 37.63 -37.44
C GLY A 725 -5.82 36.51 -37.86
N VAL A 726 -5.73 36.11 -39.13
CA VAL A 726 -6.64 35.16 -39.77
C VAL A 726 -6.11 33.73 -39.61
N ILE A 727 -6.83 32.89 -38.86
CA ILE A 727 -6.61 31.45 -38.75
C ILE A 727 -7.25 30.79 -39.96
N GLU A 728 -6.41 30.29 -40.86
CA GLU A 728 -6.87 29.40 -41.92
C GLU A 728 -7.13 28.00 -41.35
N PRO A 729 -8.28 27.38 -41.67
CA PRO A 729 -8.57 26.03 -41.22
C PRO A 729 -7.55 25.06 -41.81
N LYS A 730 -6.77 24.41 -40.95
CA LYS A 730 -5.83 23.36 -41.37
C LYS A 730 -6.61 22.08 -41.68
N PHE A 731 -6.68 21.70 -42.95
CA PHE A 731 -7.17 20.39 -43.35
C PHE A 731 -6.08 19.34 -43.10
N LEU A 732 -6.42 18.25 -42.40
CA LEU A 732 -5.46 17.28 -41.84
C LEU A 732 -4.83 16.33 -42.87
N SER A 733 -5.08 16.51 -44.18
CA SER A 733 -4.53 15.66 -45.24
C SER A 733 -4.35 16.44 -46.55
N GLU A 734 -3.15 16.42 -47.12
CA GLU A 734 -2.88 16.91 -48.49
C GLU A 734 -3.59 16.04 -49.56
N ALA A 735 -4.09 14.85 -49.20
CA ALA A 735 -4.66 13.86 -50.12
C ALA A 735 -6.20 13.90 -50.22
N THR A 736 -6.90 14.59 -49.31
CA THR A 736 -8.36 14.75 -49.40
C THR A 736 -8.72 15.94 -50.28
N ARG A 737 -9.21 15.66 -51.50
CA ARG A 737 -10.03 16.63 -52.23
C ARG A 737 -11.19 17.03 -51.32
N ALA A 738 -11.25 18.31 -50.94
CA ALA A 738 -12.29 18.79 -50.05
C ALA A 738 -13.68 18.58 -50.67
N PHE A 739 -14.46 17.67 -50.09
CA PHE A 739 -15.87 17.49 -50.42
C PHE A 739 -16.68 18.31 -49.42
N TYR A 740 -17.48 19.24 -49.93
CA TYR A 740 -18.36 20.09 -49.12
C TYR A 740 -19.81 19.65 -49.40
N GLU A 741 -20.39 18.89 -48.47
CA GLU A 741 -21.76 18.33 -48.60
C GLU A 741 -22.84 19.42 -48.85
N HIS A 742 -22.53 20.68 -48.50
CA HIS A 742 -23.39 21.85 -48.71
C HIS A 742 -22.71 23.02 -49.45
N GLY A 743 -21.58 22.80 -50.13
CA GLY A 743 -20.94 23.80 -51.00
C GLY A 743 -20.28 25.01 -50.31
N ALA A 744 -20.39 25.17 -49.00
CA ALA A 744 -19.71 26.25 -48.26
C ALA A 744 -18.26 25.85 -47.94
N LYS A 745 -17.29 26.51 -48.57
CA LYS A 745 -15.88 26.44 -48.13
C LYS A 745 -15.76 27.04 -46.72
N PRO A 746 -15.02 26.42 -45.79
CA PRO A 746 -14.65 27.03 -44.52
C PRO A 746 -14.08 28.42 -44.76
N GLN A 747 -14.76 29.44 -44.25
CA GLN A 747 -14.28 30.81 -44.27
C GLN A 747 -13.08 30.92 -43.32
N PRO A 748 -12.13 31.83 -43.58
CA PRO A 748 -11.10 32.14 -42.60
C PRO A 748 -11.76 32.47 -41.25
N MET A 749 -11.23 31.95 -40.14
CA MET A 749 -11.80 32.14 -38.80
C MET A 749 -13.17 31.50 -38.54
N SER A 750 -13.58 30.55 -39.37
CA SER A 750 -14.60 29.56 -39.02
C SER A 750 -13.93 28.19 -38.95
N PRO A 751 -13.34 27.79 -37.80
CA PRO A 751 -12.88 26.41 -37.66
C PRO A 751 -14.06 25.49 -37.99
N PRO A 752 -13.85 24.43 -38.81
CA PRO A 752 -14.93 23.56 -39.22
C PRO A 752 -15.71 23.08 -37.98
N PRO A 753 -17.04 22.95 -38.07
CA PRO A 753 -17.80 22.36 -36.98
C PRO A 753 -17.15 21.01 -36.66
N GLU A 754 -16.77 20.82 -35.41
CA GLU A 754 -16.17 19.56 -35.01
C GLU A 754 -17.22 18.46 -35.11
N GLU A 755 -16.85 17.34 -35.73
CA GLU A 755 -17.67 16.14 -35.74
C GLU A 755 -17.82 15.66 -34.30
N VAL A 756 -19.02 15.77 -33.74
CA VAL A 756 -19.27 15.44 -32.34
C VAL A 756 -19.04 13.94 -32.17
N ASN A 757 -17.98 13.60 -31.43
CA ASN A 757 -17.72 12.23 -31.03
C ASN A 757 -18.82 11.78 -30.07
N ALA A 758 -19.68 10.85 -30.50
CA ALA A 758 -20.78 10.35 -29.68
C ALA A 758 -20.30 9.71 -28.37
N ASP A 759 -19.11 9.09 -28.39
CA ASP A 759 -18.53 8.44 -27.22
C ASP A 759 -17.85 9.43 -26.27
N TYR A 760 -17.31 10.54 -26.78
CA TYR A 760 -16.62 11.57 -25.98
C TYR A 760 -17.08 12.99 -26.33
N PRO A 761 -18.35 13.34 -26.07
CA PRO A 761 -18.92 14.62 -26.48
C PRO A 761 -18.40 15.82 -25.69
N TYR A 762 -17.71 15.64 -24.55
CA TYR A 762 -17.18 16.71 -23.69
C TYR A 762 -15.71 17.02 -23.95
N THR A 763 -15.01 16.23 -24.75
CA THR A 763 -13.56 16.32 -24.94
C THR A 763 -13.17 16.40 -26.41
N LEU A 764 -12.40 17.43 -26.77
CA LEU A 764 -11.64 17.49 -28.01
C LEU A 764 -10.43 16.56 -27.89
N ASP A 765 -10.39 15.48 -28.66
CA ASP A 765 -9.22 14.59 -28.75
C ASP A 765 -8.36 14.97 -29.96
N LEU A 766 -7.24 15.65 -29.71
CA LEU A 766 -6.34 16.12 -30.78
C LEU A 766 -5.69 14.97 -31.57
N ARG A 767 -5.72 13.75 -31.03
CA ARG A 767 -5.15 12.55 -31.66
C ARG A 767 -6.03 12.01 -32.79
N ARG A 768 -7.32 12.34 -32.81
CA ARG A 768 -8.24 11.95 -33.88
C ARG A 768 -8.10 12.95 -35.03
N SER A 769 -7.83 12.45 -36.24
CA SER A 769 -7.77 13.25 -37.47
C SER A 769 -9.16 13.52 -38.02
#